data_AF-A0AA95K1D7-F1
#
_entry.id   AF-A0AA95K1D7-F1
#
_cell.length_a   1.000
_cell.length_b   1.000
_cell.length_c   1.000
_cell.angle_alpha   90.00
_cell.angle_beta   90.00
_cell.angle_gamma   90.00
#
_symmetry.space_group_name_H-M   'P 1'
#
loop_
_entity.id
_entity.type
_entity.pdbx_description
1 polymer ?
#
loop_
_entity_poly.entity_id
_entity_poly.type
_entity_poly.pdbx_seq_one_letter_code
_entity_poly.pdbx_strand_id
1 'polypeptide(L)'
;MTPLSSQLQQHWQTLRERAPEAFAMDSLSAEAQAVFTFSDFVSQSLMAYPEWLTSLESDPPQADEWQQYAGWLKAELSEVHDEAALMRALRVFRRRVMVRIAWAQALSQVSEENTLQQLSHLAETLIVQARNWLYDACCREWGTPCSADGVPQPLLILGMGKLGGGELNFSSDIDLIFAWPEHGTTQGGRRELDNAQFFTRLGQRLIKALDQPTQDGFVYRVDMRLRPFGDSGPLVLSFAALEDYYQEQGRDWERYAMVKARIMGDDDGVYTSELRAMLRPFVFRRYIDFSVIQSLRNMKGMITREVRRRGLKDNIKLGAGGIREIEFIVQVFQLIRGGREPSLQSRALLPTLSAIEALNLLSETDAQALRDAYLFLRRLENLLQSINDEQTQTLPSDELNRARLAWGMHLTDWESLTTRLDALMAGVRQVFNDLIGDDEESSQEEQLSEDWRELWQDTLQEDDTPAVLMHLRDEDRHHVLSQVADFRKELDKRTIGPRGRQVLDSLMPHLLSEVCSREDARVLLTRITPLLSGIVTRTTYLELLSEYPGALKHLIRLCAASPMVANQLARYPLLLDELLDPSTLYQPTATDAYRDELRQYLLRVPEEDEEQQLEALRQFKQAQLLHIAAADIAGTLPVMKVSDHLTWLAEAMIDAVVQQAWVQMVARYGQPTHLRERNGRGFAVVGYGKLGGWELGYSSDLDLVFLHDCPMDAMTDGEREIDGRQFYLRLAQRIMHLFSTRTSSGILYEVDARLRPSGAAGMLVTTAEAFADYQQNEAWTWEHQALVRARVVYGDPQLQQQFDAIRRQILTTARDGEVLQKEVREMREKMRAHLSGKQRDRFDIKVDAGGITDIEFITQYLVLRYAHDKPKLTRWSDNVRILELLAQNDIMDEDEARALTHAYTTLRDALHHLALQELPGNVGQESFTQERDQVSASWQKWLVQP
;
A
#
# COMPACT_ATOMS: atom_id res chain seq x y z
N MET A 1 -38.70 45.91 19.01
CA MET A 1 -38.98 44.72 18.19
C MET A 1 -39.41 45.16 16.80
N THR A 2 -38.74 44.68 15.76
CA THR A 2 -39.08 44.98 14.36
C THR A 2 -40.44 44.37 14.03
N PRO A 3 -41.42 45.12 13.50
CA PRO A 3 -42.71 44.56 13.13
C PRO A 3 -42.57 43.42 12.12
N LEU A 4 -43.43 42.41 12.19
CA LEU A 4 -43.48 41.34 11.20
C LEU A 4 -43.80 41.92 9.81
N SER A 5 -43.07 41.48 8.78
CA SER A 5 -43.36 41.85 7.38
C SER A 5 -44.70 41.28 6.92
N SER A 6 -45.24 41.77 5.80
CA SER A 6 -46.53 41.29 5.25
C SER A 6 -46.55 39.77 5.04
N GLN A 7 -45.44 39.20 4.58
CA GLN A 7 -45.28 37.77 4.37
C GLN A 7 -45.30 36.97 5.68
N LEU A 8 -44.63 37.46 6.72
CA LEU A 8 -44.64 36.83 8.05
C LEU A 8 -46.02 36.95 8.72
N GLN A 9 -46.73 38.08 8.53
CA GLN A 9 -48.10 38.25 9.02
C GLN A 9 -49.09 37.27 8.37
N GLN A 10 -48.94 37.00 7.05
CA GLN A 10 -49.73 35.99 6.36
C GLN A 10 -49.44 34.59 6.89
N HIS A 11 -48.16 34.26 7.10
CA HIS A 11 -47.77 32.97 7.65
C HIS A 11 -48.30 32.76 9.08
N TRP A 12 -48.26 33.81 9.92
CA TRP A 12 -48.87 33.80 11.24
C TRP A 12 -50.36 33.45 11.21
N GLN A 13 -51.12 34.01 10.27
CA GLN A 13 -52.54 33.68 10.10
C GLN A 13 -52.74 32.19 9.78
N THR A 14 -51.90 31.64 8.91
CA THR A 14 -51.94 30.20 8.57
C THR A 14 -51.59 29.31 9.77
N LEU A 15 -50.61 29.70 10.60
CA LEU A 15 -50.28 28.97 11.84
C LEU A 15 -51.45 28.98 12.83
N ARG A 16 -52.11 30.13 12.98
CA ARG A 16 -53.29 30.29 13.84
C ARG A 16 -54.44 29.37 13.42
N GLU A 17 -54.67 29.22 12.11
CA GLU A 17 -55.70 28.32 11.57
C GLU A 17 -55.39 26.83 11.76
N ARG A 18 -54.09 26.47 11.86
CA ARG A 18 -53.63 25.07 11.96
C ARG A 18 -53.35 24.60 13.39
N ALA A 19 -53.37 25.51 14.36
CA ALA A 19 -53.10 25.17 15.76
C ALA A 19 -54.17 24.25 16.35
N PRO A 20 -53.82 23.30 17.24
CA PRO A 20 -54.81 22.47 17.92
C PRO A 20 -55.81 23.31 18.72
N GLU A 21 -57.11 22.96 18.69
CA GLU A 21 -58.17 23.71 19.42
C GLU A 21 -57.88 23.84 20.93
N ALA A 22 -57.10 22.91 21.49
CA ALA A 22 -56.68 22.93 22.89
C ALA A 22 -55.60 23.98 23.23
N PHE A 23 -54.96 24.60 22.22
CA PHE A 23 -53.90 25.59 22.41
C PHE A 23 -54.41 27.00 22.07
N ALA A 24 -54.54 27.87 23.08
CA ALA A 24 -55.15 29.18 22.95
C ALA A 24 -54.22 30.23 22.29
N MET A 25 -54.09 30.16 20.95
CA MET A 25 -53.26 31.09 20.16
C MET A 25 -53.60 32.57 20.36
N ASP A 26 -54.85 32.89 20.70
CA ASP A 26 -55.32 34.28 20.90
C ASP A 26 -54.82 34.92 22.20
N SER A 27 -54.24 34.13 23.11
CA SER A 27 -53.68 34.60 24.39
C SER A 27 -52.17 34.89 24.34
N LEU A 28 -51.53 34.67 23.19
CA LEU A 28 -50.09 34.81 23.01
C LEU A 28 -49.64 36.28 23.01
N SER A 29 -48.60 36.58 23.77
CA SER A 29 -47.90 37.87 23.74
C SER A 29 -47.34 38.20 22.35
N ALA A 30 -47.13 39.47 22.02
CA ALA A 30 -46.59 39.87 20.72
C ALA A 30 -45.21 39.24 20.42
N GLU A 31 -44.40 39.03 21.46
CA GLU A 31 -43.12 38.33 21.39
C GLU A 31 -43.33 36.84 21.04
N ALA A 32 -44.25 36.16 21.73
CA ALA A 32 -44.61 34.78 21.43
C ALA A 32 -45.10 34.61 19.99
N GLN A 33 -45.96 35.52 19.50
CA GLN A 33 -46.46 35.48 18.12
C GLN A 33 -45.32 35.53 17.10
N ALA A 34 -44.34 36.40 17.32
CA ALA A 34 -43.21 36.51 16.39
C ALA A 34 -42.28 35.30 16.42
N VAL A 35 -41.99 34.75 17.62
CA VAL A 35 -41.14 33.54 17.72
C VAL A 35 -41.83 32.34 17.08
N PHE A 36 -43.15 32.17 17.30
CA PHE A 36 -43.93 31.13 16.62
C PHE A 36 -43.91 31.31 15.10
N THR A 37 -43.97 32.55 14.61
CA THR A 37 -43.92 32.84 13.17
C THR A 37 -42.53 32.58 12.58
N PHE A 38 -41.48 32.80 13.38
CA PHE A 38 -40.09 32.64 12.97
C PHE A 38 -39.64 31.17 12.94
N SER A 39 -39.98 30.37 13.95
CA SER A 39 -39.46 29.01 14.11
C SER A 39 -40.57 27.97 14.19
N ASP A 40 -40.57 27.06 13.22
CA ASP A 40 -41.43 25.89 13.18
C ASP A 40 -41.03 24.90 14.29
N PHE A 41 -39.73 24.80 14.61
CA PHE A 41 -39.23 24.01 15.74
C PHE A 41 -39.81 24.47 17.09
N VAL A 42 -39.78 25.78 17.36
CA VAL A 42 -40.29 26.34 18.61
C VAL A 42 -41.81 26.19 18.69
N SER A 43 -42.53 26.52 17.62
CA SER A 43 -43.99 26.40 17.62
C SER A 43 -44.47 24.96 17.85
N GLN A 44 -43.88 23.98 17.16
CA GLN A 44 -44.21 22.57 17.35
C GLN A 44 -43.86 22.08 18.77
N SER A 45 -42.71 22.51 19.30
CA SER A 45 -42.27 22.12 20.66
C SER A 45 -43.20 22.69 21.73
N LEU A 46 -43.61 23.95 21.62
CA LEU A 46 -44.51 24.60 22.58
C LEU A 46 -45.96 24.11 22.45
N MET A 47 -46.39 23.68 21.26
CA MET A 47 -47.69 23.00 21.12
C MET A 47 -47.68 21.61 21.77
N ALA A 48 -46.55 20.90 21.73
CA ALA A 48 -46.39 19.60 22.39
C ALA A 48 -46.22 19.72 23.92
N TYR A 49 -45.61 20.81 24.40
CA TYR A 49 -45.38 21.11 25.82
C TYR A 49 -45.84 22.54 26.19
N PRO A 50 -47.16 22.79 26.28
CA PRO A 50 -47.71 24.14 26.50
C PRO A 50 -47.22 24.82 27.78
N GLU A 51 -46.87 24.04 28.80
CA GLU A 51 -46.36 24.55 30.08
C GLU A 51 -45.02 25.28 29.94
N TRP A 52 -44.23 24.98 28.91
CA TRP A 52 -42.95 25.67 28.66
C TRP A 52 -43.16 27.12 28.26
N LEU A 53 -44.24 27.44 27.55
CA LEU A 53 -44.57 28.82 27.19
C LEU A 53 -44.84 29.66 28.44
N THR A 54 -45.61 29.13 29.40
CA THR A 54 -45.86 29.82 30.67
C THR A 54 -44.56 30.05 31.44
N SER A 55 -43.65 29.09 31.41
CA SER A 55 -42.32 29.21 32.02
C SER A 55 -41.43 30.24 31.31
N LEU A 56 -41.50 30.36 29.98
CA LEU A 56 -40.73 31.34 29.20
C LEU A 56 -41.18 32.79 29.49
N GLU A 57 -42.49 33.00 29.65
CA GLU A 57 -43.03 34.34 29.91
C GLU A 57 -42.86 34.76 31.37
N SER A 58 -42.92 33.80 32.32
CA SER A 58 -42.72 34.08 33.76
C SER A 58 -41.25 34.16 34.16
N ASP A 59 -40.37 33.40 33.50
CA ASP A 59 -38.94 33.38 33.73
C ASP A 59 -38.18 33.38 32.37
N PRO A 60 -38.02 34.57 31.75
CA PRO A 60 -37.36 34.70 30.45
C PRO A 60 -35.90 34.28 30.47
N PRO A 61 -35.37 33.70 29.37
CA PRO A 61 -34.00 33.22 29.30
C PRO A 61 -32.98 34.35 29.46
N GLN A 62 -31.98 34.13 30.32
CA GLN A 62 -30.89 35.08 30.59
C GLN A 62 -29.56 34.57 30.02
N ALA A 63 -28.60 35.47 29.79
CA ALA A 63 -27.32 35.14 29.17
C ALA A 63 -26.51 34.08 29.96
N ASP A 64 -26.56 34.13 31.28
CA ASP A 64 -25.83 33.25 32.22
C ASP A 64 -26.60 32.00 32.64
N GLU A 65 -27.79 31.76 32.07
CA GLU A 65 -28.65 30.62 32.41
C GLU A 65 -27.94 29.26 32.26
N TRP A 66 -26.96 29.16 31.36
CA TRP A 66 -26.18 27.94 31.15
C TRP A 66 -25.50 27.41 32.41
N GLN A 67 -25.24 28.27 33.40
CA GLN A 67 -24.69 27.88 34.69
C GLN A 67 -25.64 26.98 35.49
N GLN A 68 -26.94 27.04 35.20
CA GLN A 68 -27.98 26.28 35.90
C GLN A 68 -28.28 24.93 35.24
N TYR A 69 -27.88 24.72 33.97
CA TYR A 69 -28.27 23.54 33.19
C TYR A 69 -27.90 22.22 33.87
N ALA A 70 -26.69 22.11 34.42
CA ALA A 70 -26.25 20.91 35.13
C ALA A 70 -27.08 20.63 36.38
N GLY A 71 -27.47 21.67 37.13
CA GLY A 71 -28.34 21.55 38.30
C GLY A 71 -29.74 21.07 37.94
N TRP A 72 -30.33 21.66 36.89
CA TRP A 72 -31.65 21.27 36.40
C TRP A 72 -31.68 19.83 35.90
N LEU A 73 -30.74 19.44 35.04
CA LEU A 73 -30.69 18.08 34.51
C LEU A 73 -30.42 17.05 35.62
N LYS A 74 -29.54 17.36 36.58
CA LYS A 74 -29.26 16.46 37.71
C LYS A 74 -30.50 16.23 38.57
N ALA A 75 -31.33 17.25 38.78
CA ALA A 75 -32.60 17.11 39.48
C ALA A 75 -33.55 16.16 38.71
N GLU A 76 -33.69 16.34 37.40
CA GLU A 76 -34.52 15.48 36.54
C GLU A 76 -34.02 14.01 36.51
N LEU A 77 -32.70 13.79 36.53
CA LEU A 77 -32.10 12.45 36.50
C LEU A 77 -32.12 11.71 37.85
N SER A 78 -32.44 12.38 38.96
CA SER A 78 -32.45 11.75 40.29
C SER A 78 -33.49 10.63 40.43
N GLU A 79 -34.60 10.75 39.71
CA GLU A 79 -35.72 9.79 39.68
C GLU A 79 -35.60 8.77 38.51
N VAL A 80 -34.47 8.76 37.80
CA VAL A 80 -34.25 7.89 36.63
C VAL A 80 -33.50 6.62 37.03
N HIS A 81 -34.12 5.46 36.82
CA HIS A 81 -33.59 4.17 37.27
C HIS A 81 -33.20 3.20 36.14
N ASP A 82 -33.56 3.51 34.90
CA ASP A 82 -33.23 2.69 33.72
C ASP A 82 -32.78 3.54 32.52
N GLU A 83 -32.16 2.87 31.55
CA GLU A 83 -31.55 3.52 30.39
C GLU A 83 -32.59 4.13 29.43
N ALA A 84 -33.81 3.57 29.35
CA ALA A 84 -34.87 4.13 28.51
C ALA A 84 -35.40 5.45 29.10
N ALA A 85 -35.56 5.51 30.42
CA ALA A 85 -35.90 6.72 31.15
C ALA A 85 -34.80 7.78 31.05
N LEU A 86 -33.52 7.39 31.10
CA LEU A 86 -32.38 8.28 30.83
C LEU A 86 -32.48 8.88 29.43
N MET A 87 -32.64 8.03 28.40
CA MET A 87 -32.74 8.47 27.01
C MET A 87 -33.86 9.49 26.80
N ARG A 88 -35.04 9.25 27.39
CA ARG A 88 -36.15 10.20 27.35
C ARG A 88 -35.82 11.52 28.04
N ALA A 89 -35.30 11.47 29.27
CA ALA A 89 -34.97 12.67 30.05
C ALA A 89 -33.98 13.59 29.31
N LEU A 90 -32.91 13.01 28.74
CA LEU A 90 -31.92 13.76 27.97
C LEU A 90 -32.54 14.48 26.75
N ARG A 91 -33.45 13.81 26.03
CA ARG A 91 -34.10 14.35 24.82
C ARG A 91 -35.08 15.48 25.15
N VAL A 92 -35.91 15.29 26.16
CA VAL A 92 -36.87 16.29 26.62
C VAL A 92 -36.12 17.51 27.15
N PHE A 93 -35.07 17.31 27.95
CA PHE A 93 -34.23 18.40 28.45
C PHE A 93 -33.55 19.18 27.33
N ARG A 94 -32.91 18.49 26.37
CA ARG A 94 -32.27 19.14 25.20
C ARG A 94 -33.29 19.98 24.45
N ARG A 95 -34.47 19.43 24.13
CA ARG A 95 -35.53 20.16 23.41
C ARG A 95 -35.99 21.39 24.19
N ARG A 96 -36.25 21.24 25.50
CA ARG A 96 -36.69 22.34 26.38
C ARG A 96 -35.69 23.49 26.37
N VAL A 97 -34.41 23.21 26.55
CA VAL A 97 -33.37 24.25 26.59
C VAL A 97 -33.12 24.84 25.20
N MET A 98 -33.19 24.04 24.12
CA MET A 98 -33.12 24.56 22.74
C MET A 98 -34.25 25.52 22.40
N VAL A 99 -35.46 25.26 22.90
CA VAL A 99 -36.58 26.21 22.77
C VAL A 99 -36.26 27.53 23.47
N ARG A 100 -35.69 27.50 24.68
CA ARG A 100 -35.27 28.71 25.42
C ARG A 100 -34.19 29.48 24.67
N ILE A 101 -33.21 28.79 24.10
CA ILE A 101 -32.12 29.40 23.32
C ILE A 101 -32.64 30.01 22.02
N ALA A 102 -33.47 29.28 21.26
CA ALA A 102 -34.09 29.79 20.03
C ALA A 102 -34.96 31.02 20.30
N TRP A 103 -35.71 31.02 21.40
CA TRP A 103 -36.49 32.16 21.85
C TRP A 103 -35.63 33.39 22.11
N ALA A 104 -34.59 33.25 22.93
CA ALA A 104 -33.67 34.33 23.26
C ALA A 104 -32.96 34.89 22.01
N GLN A 105 -32.55 34.01 21.09
CA GLN A 105 -31.85 34.38 19.87
C GLN A 105 -32.77 35.11 18.88
N ALA A 106 -33.97 34.59 18.62
CA ALA A 106 -34.95 35.19 17.70
C ALA A 106 -35.36 36.60 18.17
N LEU A 107 -35.53 36.80 19.48
CA LEU A 107 -35.86 38.10 20.06
C LEU A 107 -34.63 38.98 20.32
N SER A 108 -33.42 38.44 20.11
CA SER A 108 -32.14 39.12 20.40
C SER A 108 -32.03 39.63 21.83
N GLN A 109 -32.54 38.85 22.78
CA GLN A 109 -32.45 39.11 24.21
C GLN A 109 -31.04 38.82 24.74
N VAL A 110 -30.31 37.94 24.05
CA VAL A 110 -28.96 37.50 24.40
C VAL A 110 -28.04 37.71 23.19
N SER A 111 -26.78 38.09 23.44
CA SER A 111 -25.78 38.27 22.37
C SER A 111 -25.40 36.93 21.75
N GLU A 112 -24.93 36.95 20.50
CA GLU A 112 -24.57 35.72 19.80
C GLU A 112 -23.46 34.93 20.52
N GLU A 113 -22.49 35.61 21.12
CA GLU A 113 -21.43 34.98 21.93
C GLU A 113 -22.02 34.16 23.08
N ASN A 114 -23.01 34.71 23.77
CA ASN A 114 -23.68 34.03 24.88
C ASN A 114 -24.59 32.89 24.37
N THR A 115 -25.22 33.03 23.20
CA THR A 115 -25.95 31.93 22.56
C THR A 115 -25.02 30.76 22.22
N LEU A 116 -23.85 31.03 21.64
CA LEU A 116 -22.82 30.01 21.35
C LEU A 116 -22.33 29.30 22.62
N GLN A 117 -22.14 30.07 23.70
CA GLN A 117 -21.80 29.54 25.02
C GLN A 117 -22.91 28.61 25.56
N GLN A 118 -24.17 29.06 25.51
CA GLN A 118 -25.33 28.28 25.97
C GLN A 118 -25.49 26.96 25.20
N LEU A 119 -25.38 27.02 23.86
CA LEU A 119 -25.42 25.84 22.98
C LEU A 119 -24.34 24.81 23.36
N SER A 120 -23.11 25.30 23.55
CA SER A 120 -21.96 24.44 23.88
C SER A 120 -22.07 23.84 25.28
N HIS A 121 -22.53 24.63 26.26
CA HIS A 121 -22.71 24.16 27.64
C HIS A 121 -23.88 23.19 27.78
N LEU A 122 -24.95 23.36 27.00
CA LEU A 122 -26.02 22.38 26.94
C LEU A 122 -25.49 21.03 26.46
N ALA A 123 -24.75 21.02 25.34
CA ALA A 123 -24.16 19.80 24.79
C ALA A 123 -23.22 19.12 25.79
N GLU A 124 -22.30 19.89 26.38
CA GLU A 124 -21.39 19.38 27.41
C GLU A 124 -22.14 18.82 28.63
N THR A 125 -23.16 19.54 29.12
CA THR A 125 -23.98 19.09 30.26
C THR A 125 -24.64 17.75 29.97
N LEU A 126 -25.25 17.59 28.79
CA LEU A 126 -25.90 16.35 28.38
C LEU A 126 -24.90 15.19 28.22
N ILE A 127 -23.75 15.44 27.58
CA ILE A 127 -22.68 14.44 27.41
C ILE A 127 -22.17 13.97 28.76
N VAL A 128 -21.85 14.90 29.66
CA VAL A 128 -21.25 14.60 30.98
C VAL A 128 -22.24 13.86 31.88
N GLN A 129 -23.50 14.29 31.95
CA GLN A 129 -24.50 13.61 32.77
C GLN A 129 -24.85 12.22 32.22
N ALA A 130 -24.95 12.07 30.89
CA ALA A 130 -25.15 10.75 30.27
C ALA A 130 -23.97 9.82 30.56
N ARG A 131 -22.73 10.31 30.41
CA ARG A 131 -21.51 9.56 30.74
C ARG A 131 -21.52 9.10 32.19
N ASN A 132 -21.78 10.01 33.13
CA ASN A 132 -21.74 9.70 34.56
C ASN A 132 -22.78 8.65 34.94
N TRP A 133 -24.02 8.82 34.49
CA TRP A 133 -25.10 7.86 34.77
C TRP A 133 -24.78 6.48 34.19
N LEU A 134 -24.30 6.42 32.94
CA LEU A 134 -23.97 5.17 32.26
C LEU A 134 -22.73 4.50 32.86
N TYR A 135 -21.72 5.28 33.29
CA TYR A 135 -20.56 4.74 33.99
C TYR A 135 -20.97 4.03 35.28
N ASP A 136 -21.83 4.66 36.09
CA ASP A 136 -22.36 4.06 37.32
C ASP A 136 -23.19 2.80 37.04
N ALA A 137 -24.02 2.82 35.99
CA ALA A 137 -24.81 1.67 35.57
C ALA A 137 -23.92 0.50 35.11
N CYS A 138 -22.92 0.76 34.27
CA CYS A 138 -21.95 -0.23 33.82
C CYS A 138 -21.10 -0.78 34.97
N CYS A 139 -20.70 0.06 35.94
CA CYS A 139 -19.98 -0.38 37.13
C CYS A 139 -20.81 -1.35 37.98
N ARG A 140 -22.11 -1.08 38.19
CA ARG A 140 -23.02 -2.00 38.89
C ARG A 140 -23.19 -3.33 38.15
N GLU A 141 -23.15 -3.32 36.82
CA GLU A 141 -23.38 -4.49 35.98
C GLU A 141 -22.13 -5.37 35.82
N TRP A 142 -20.97 -4.75 35.58
CA TRP A 142 -19.74 -5.42 35.14
C TRP A 142 -18.55 -5.25 36.11
N GLY A 143 -18.73 -4.50 37.20
CA GLY A 143 -17.64 -4.11 38.09
C GLY A 143 -16.99 -2.78 37.67
N THR A 144 -16.26 -2.17 38.59
CA THR A 144 -15.57 -0.90 38.38
C THR A 144 -14.23 -1.12 37.68
N PRO A 145 -13.95 -0.48 36.53
CA PRO A 145 -12.65 -0.60 35.86
C PRO A 145 -11.56 0.03 36.73
N CYS A 146 -10.51 -0.73 37.03
CA CYS A 146 -9.39 -0.27 37.85
C CYS A 146 -8.06 -0.46 37.11
N SER A 147 -7.04 0.32 37.47
CA SER A 147 -5.65 0.04 37.08
C SER A 147 -5.11 -1.21 37.81
N ALA A 148 -3.87 -1.60 37.50
CA ALA A 148 -3.18 -2.68 38.20
C ALA A 148 -3.09 -2.45 39.73
N ASP A 149 -3.00 -1.18 40.17
CA ASP A 149 -2.95 -0.78 41.58
C ASP A 149 -4.34 -0.66 42.24
N GLY A 150 -5.41 -1.01 41.53
CA GLY A 150 -6.78 -0.94 42.04
C GLY A 150 -7.39 0.46 42.03
N VAL A 151 -6.77 1.43 41.33
CA VAL A 151 -7.30 2.80 41.21
C VAL A 151 -8.39 2.85 40.13
N PRO A 152 -9.62 3.31 40.45
CA PRO A 152 -10.70 3.42 39.47
C PRO A 152 -10.33 4.31 38.27
N GLN A 153 -10.67 3.86 37.08
CA GLN A 153 -10.34 4.51 35.81
C GLN A 153 -11.58 5.20 35.21
N PRO A 154 -11.54 6.51 34.90
CA PRO A 154 -12.66 7.22 34.28
C PRO A 154 -12.66 7.11 32.75
N LEU A 155 -13.84 7.32 32.15
CA LEU A 155 -13.94 7.63 30.72
C LEU A 155 -13.76 9.14 30.51
N LEU A 156 -12.75 9.53 29.75
CA LEU A 156 -12.56 10.90 29.29
C LEU A 156 -13.09 11.08 27.88
N ILE A 157 -13.65 12.27 27.64
CA ILE A 157 -14.28 12.63 26.38
C ILE A 157 -13.68 13.96 25.95
N LEU A 158 -13.02 13.98 24.80
CA LEU A 158 -12.63 15.20 24.11
C LEU A 158 -13.76 15.58 23.17
N GLY A 159 -14.33 16.77 23.34
CA GLY A 159 -15.11 17.38 22.28
C GLY A 159 -14.20 18.12 21.31
N MET A 160 -14.48 17.93 20.03
CA MET A 160 -13.68 18.45 18.94
C MET A 160 -14.41 19.62 18.26
N GLY A 161 -13.71 20.29 17.34
CA GLY A 161 -14.29 21.34 16.49
C GLY A 161 -15.01 22.43 17.28
N LYS A 162 -16.25 22.74 16.87
CA LYS A 162 -17.07 23.80 17.47
C LYS A 162 -17.44 23.52 18.93
N LEU A 163 -17.70 22.26 19.27
CA LEU A 163 -18.00 21.86 20.64
C LEU A 163 -16.80 22.10 21.57
N GLY A 164 -15.62 21.66 21.14
CA GLY A 164 -14.39 21.85 21.90
C GLY A 164 -13.98 23.32 22.03
N GLY A 165 -14.25 24.12 20.99
CA GLY A 165 -14.08 25.57 21.00
C GLY A 165 -15.09 26.35 21.87
N GLY A 166 -16.12 25.70 22.42
CA GLY A 166 -17.18 26.42 23.16
C GLY A 166 -18.04 27.30 22.26
N GLU A 167 -18.14 26.94 21.00
CA GLU A 167 -18.79 27.71 19.94
C GLU A 167 -19.66 26.82 19.06
N LEU A 168 -20.46 25.92 19.65
CA LEU A 168 -21.41 25.04 18.95
C LEU A 168 -22.47 25.87 18.21
N ASN A 169 -22.87 25.42 17.02
CA ASN A 169 -24.03 25.96 16.29
C ASN A 169 -25.33 25.24 16.73
N PHE A 170 -26.48 25.82 16.38
CA PHE A 170 -27.79 25.41 16.90
C PHE A 170 -28.14 23.94 16.61
N SER A 171 -27.95 23.51 15.35
CA SER A 171 -28.13 22.13 14.91
C SER A 171 -26.80 21.61 14.36
N SER A 172 -26.06 20.88 15.20
CA SER A 172 -24.73 20.37 14.88
C SER A 172 -24.52 18.95 15.39
N ASP A 173 -23.63 18.26 14.71
CA ASP A 173 -23.08 17.00 15.21
C ASP A 173 -22.09 17.32 16.35
N ILE A 174 -21.95 16.39 17.29
CA ILE A 174 -20.92 16.46 18.32
C ILE A 174 -19.78 15.50 17.96
N ASP A 175 -18.66 16.09 17.55
CA ASP A 175 -17.44 15.36 17.24
C ASP A 175 -16.72 14.98 18.54
N LEU A 176 -16.56 13.68 18.82
CA LEU A 176 -16.00 13.20 20.09
C LEU A 176 -14.82 12.23 19.89
N ILE A 177 -13.86 12.27 20.82
CA ILE A 177 -12.83 11.25 21.00
C ILE A 177 -12.91 10.71 22.43
N PHE A 178 -12.94 9.40 22.57
CA PHE A 178 -12.99 8.74 23.87
C PHE A 178 -11.63 8.17 24.26
N ALA A 179 -11.21 8.40 25.49
CA ALA A 179 -9.96 7.88 26.03
C ALA A 179 -10.12 7.43 27.49
N TRP A 180 -9.27 6.49 27.93
CA TRP A 180 -9.10 6.15 29.34
C TRP A 180 -7.61 6.12 29.70
N PRO A 181 -7.23 6.26 30.99
CA PRO A 181 -5.82 6.39 31.35
C PRO A 181 -5.06 5.07 31.24
N GLU A 182 -5.35 4.09 32.10
CA GLU A 182 -4.50 2.90 32.26
C GLU A 182 -5.19 1.58 31.90
N HIS A 183 -4.39 0.62 31.43
CA HIS A 183 -4.82 -0.77 31.27
C HIS A 183 -5.07 -1.43 32.63
N GLY A 184 -5.95 -2.43 32.65
CA GLY A 184 -6.35 -3.13 33.87
C GLY A 184 -7.65 -3.89 33.68
N THR A 185 -8.29 -4.27 34.78
CA THR A 185 -9.51 -5.08 34.76
C THR A 185 -10.58 -4.52 35.71
N THR A 186 -11.83 -4.91 35.48
CA THR A 186 -12.95 -4.54 36.35
C THR A 186 -12.92 -5.33 37.67
N GLN A 187 -13.23 -4.65 38.78
CA GLN A 187 -13.31 -5.22 40.13
C GLN A 187 -14.74 -5.13 40.68
N GLY A 188 -15.15 -6.11 41.48
CA GLY A 188 -16.47 -6.13 42.13
C GLY A 188 -17.66 -6.55 41.24
N GLY A 189 -17.41 -6.91 39.98
CA GLY A 189 -18.41 -7.49 39.06
C GLY A 189 -18.54 -9.00 39.17
N ARG A 190 -19.53 -9.60 38.50
CA ARG A 190 -19.70 -11.07 38.44
C ARG A 190 -18.52 -11.79 37.77
N ARG A 191 -17.83 -11.11 36.85
CA ARG A 191 -16.65 -11.58 36.12
C ARG A 191 -15.76 -10.37 35.82
N GLU A 192 -14.45 -10.56 35.87
CA GLU A 192 -13.47 -9.56 35.45
C GLU A 192 -13.54 -9.34 33.93
N LEU A 193 -13.65 -8.08 33.53
CA LEU A 193 -13.54 -7.63 32.14
C LEU A 193 -12.26 -6.81 31.99
N ASP A 194 -11.65 -6.88 30.81
CA ASP A 194 -10.57 -5.97 30.45
C ASP A 194 -11.09 -4.52 30.32
N ASN A 195 -10.32 -3.54 30.77
CA ASN A 195 -10.72 -2.13 30.73
C ASN A 195 -11.08 -1.66 29.30
N ALA A 196 -10.36 -2.10 28.26
CA ALA A 196 -10.68 -1.72 26.89
C ALA A 196 -12.07 -2.25 26.48
N GLN A 197 -12.43 -3.46 26.91
CA GLN A 197 -13.77 -4.02 26.67
C GLN A 197 -14.85 -3.26 27.44
N PHE A 198 -14.59 -2.90 28.70
CA PHE A 198 -15.51 -2.11 29.52
C PHE A 198 -15.79 -0.75 28.86
N PHE A 199 -14.74 0.01 28.53
CA PHE A 199 -14.88 1.35 27.96
C PHE A 199 -15.45 1.33 26.55
N THR A 200 -15.14 0.31 25.73
CA THR A 200 -15.79 0.15 24.41
C THR A 200 -17.31 -0.01 24.56
N ARG A 201 -17.77 -0.85 25.49
CA ARG A 201 -19.22 -1.04 25.72
C ARG A 201 -19.88 0.19 26.32
N LEU A 202 -19.21 0.87 27.26
CA LEU A 202 -19.69 2.14 27.82
C LEU A 202 -19.81 3.20 26.73
N GLY A 203 -18.79 3.34 25.86
CA GLY A 203 -18.80 4.27 24.73
C GLY A 203 -19.95 4.00 23.75
N GLN A 204 -20.20 2.72 23.43
CA GLN A 204 -21.35 2.33 22.59
C GLN A 204 -22.70 2.71 23.22
N ARG A 205 -22.88 2.48 24.52
CA ARG A 205 -24.11 2.89 25.24
C ARG A 205 -24.25 4.40 25.30
N LEU A 206 -23.15 5.13 25.47
CA LEU A 206 -23.15 6.59 25.49
C LEU A 206 -23.56 7.17 24.14
N ILE A 207 -22.97 6.69 23.04
CA ILE A 207 -23.37 7.08 21.68
C ILE A 207 -24.85 6.80 21.46
N LYS A 208 -25.31 5.59 21.82
CA LYS A 208 -26.72 5.22 21.71
C LYS A 208 -27.63 6.17 22.50
N ALA A 209 -27.27 6.51 23.74
CA ALA A 209 -28.08 7.38 24.59
C ALA A 209 -28.21 8.80 24.00
N LEU A 210 -27.16 9.30 23.33
CA LEU A 210 -27.13 10.63 22.73
C LEU A 210 -27.77 10.69 21.33
N ASP A 211 -27.44 9.73 20.46
CA ASP A 211 -27.72 9.79 19.02
C ASP A 211 -29.04 9.09 18.63
N GLN A 212 -29.33 7.93 19.21
CA GLN A 212 -30.38 7.06 18.68
C GLN A 212 -31.75 7.76 18.57
N PRO A 213 -32.38 7.81 17.39
CA PRO A 213 -33.74 8.35 17.27
C PRO A 213 -34.75 7.49 18.04
N THR A 214 -35.59 8.15 18.84
CA THR A 214 -36.70 7.55 19.60
C THR A 214 -37.98 8.35 19.35
N GLN A 215 -39.10 7.94 19.95
CA GLN A 215 -40.35 8.73 19.95
C GLN A 215 -40.17 10.16 20.52
N ASP A 216 -39.18 10.35 21.40
CA ASP A 216 -38.84 11.64 22.00
C ASP A 216 -37.79 12.41 21.16
N GLY A 217 -37.39 11.89 19.99
CA GLY A 217 -36.33 12.43 19.13
C GLY A 217 -34.94 11.89 19.47
N PHE A 218 -33.91 12.73 19.35
CA PHE A 218 -32.51 12.46 19.69
C PHE A 218 -31.91 13.65 20.47
N VAL A 219 -30.74 13.45 21.10
CA VAL A 219 -30.04 14.50 21.86
C VAL A 219 -29.12 15.28 20.91
N TYR A 220 -28.10 14.60 20.38
CA TYR A 220 -27.18 15.08 19.34
C TYR A 220 -26.74 13.90 18.48
N ARG A 221 -26.53 14.14 17.20
CA ARG A 221 -25.81 13.20 16.32
C ARG A 221 -24.35 13.14 16.75
N VAL A 222 -23.79 11.96 16.92
CA VAL A 222 -22.42 11.79 17.43
C VAL A 222 -21.52 11.35 16.30
N ASP A 223 -20.45 12.10 16.07
CA ASP A 223 -19.43 11.74 15.09
C ASP A 223 -18.13 11.34 15.80
N MET A 224 -17.66 10.13 15.52
CA MET A 224 -16.45 9.54 16.10
C MET A 224 -15.29 9.46 15.08
N ARG A 225 -15.45 10.01 13.87
CA ARG A 225 -14.49 9.84 12.75
C ARG A 225 -13.16 10.54 12.96
N LEU A 226 -13.11 11.56 13.82
CA LEU A 226 -11.87 12.29 14.17
C LEU A 226 -10.97 11.54 15.16
N ARG A 227 -11.39 10.37 15.67
CA ARG A 227 -10.56 9.55 16.55
C ARG A 227 -9.37 8.93 15.80
N PRO A 228 -8.26 8.60 16.51
CA PRO A 228 -7.15 7.85 15.93
C PRO A 228 -7.59 6.65 15.09
N PHE A 229 -6.99 6.50 13.90
CA PHE A 229 -7.30 5.48 12.90
C PHE A 229 -8.70 5.55 12.26
N GLY A 230 -9.47 6.63 12.51
CA GLY A 230 -10.78 6.86 11.92
C GLY A 230 -11.77 5.72 12.17
N ASP A 231 -12.63 5.42 11.20
CA ASP A 231 -13.69 4.41 11.34
C ASP A 231 -13.17 2.98 11.55
N SER A 232 -11.94 2.69 11.10
CA SER A 232 -11.30 1.38 11.26
C SER A 232 -10.63 1.20 12.62
N GLY A 233 -10.50 2.27 13.41
CA GLY A 233 -9.86 2.29 14.72
C GLY A 233 -10.76 1.83 15.86
N PRO A 234 -10.16 1.45 17.02
CA PRO A 234 -10.92 1.20 18.23
C PRO A 234 -11.74 2.44 18.62
N LEU A 235 -12.91 2.21 19.23
CA LEU A 235 -13.82 3.30 19.60
C LEU A 235 -13.26 4.18 20.73
N VAL A 236 -12.47 3.58 21.61
CA VAL A 236 -11.84 4.21 22.77
C VAL A 236 -10.37 3.77 22.79
N LEU A 237 -9.46 4.67 23.15
CA LEU A 237 -8.03 4.36 23.28
C LEU A 237 -7.52 4.58 24.71
N SER A 238 -6.50 3.81 25.11
CA SER A 238 -5.73 4.14 26.31
C SER A 238 -4.85 5.37 26.06
N PHE A 239 -4.41 6.03 27.12
CA PHE A 239 -3.48 7.15 27.03
C PHE A 239 -2.19 6.77 26.29
N ALA A 240 -1.61 5.62 26.62
CA ALA A 240 -0.42 5.12 25.94
C ALA A 240 -0.65 4.95 24.42
N ALA A 241 -1.76 4.31 24.02
CA ALA A 241 -2.06 4.12 22.60
C ALA A 241 -2.35 5.45 21.86
N LEU A 242 -2.93 6.42 22.58
CA LEU A 242 -3.22 7.75 22.04
C LEU A 242 -1.94 8.59 21.90
N GLU A 243 -1.01 8.48 22.85
CA GLU A 243 0.32 9.09 22.80
C GLU A 243 1.13 8.55 21.62
N ASP A 244 1.26 7.23 21.53
CA ASP A 244 1.98 6.54 20.46
C ASP A 244 1.45 6.98 19.08
N TYR A 245 0.12 7.05 18.93
CA TYR A 245 -0.50 7.47 17.69
C TYR A 245 -0.11 8.89 17.27
N TYR A 246 -0.31 9.87 18.15
CA TYR A 246 -0.05 11.26 17.80
C TYR A 246 1.44 11.57 17.68
N GLN A 247 2.29 10.85 18.43
CA GLN A 247 3.74 11.00 18.35
C GLN A 247 4.31 10.41 17.04
N GLU A 248 3.86 9.22 16.63
CA GLU A 248 4.44 8.50 15.50
C GLU A 248 3.74 8.79 14.16
N GLN A 249 2.41 8.97 14.18
CA GLN A 249 1.57 8.99 12.98
C GLN A 249 0.81 10.30 12.78
N GLY A 250 0.77 11.16 13.79
CA GLY A 250 -0.05 12.37 13.81
C GLY A 250 0.31 13.38 12.70
N ARG A 251 -0.66 13.65 11.84
CA ARG A 251 -0.53 14.54 10.67
C ARG A 251 -0.85 15.99 10.99
N ASP A 252 -0.46 16.91 10.11
CA ASP A 252 -0.68 18.34 10.34
C ASP A 252 -2.16 18.75 10.33
N TRP A 253 -3.02 18.08 9.54
CA TRP A 253 -4.47 18.32 9.61
C TRP A 253 -5.06 17.83 10.93
N GLU A 254 -4.49 16.79 11.55
CA GLU A 254 -4.91 16.33 12.88
C GLU A 254 -4.48 17.33 13.95
N ARG A 255 -3.30 17.95 13.81
CA ARG A 255 -2.92 19.09 14.66
C ARG A 255 -3.92 20.22 14.54
N TYR A 256 -4.33 20.56 13.32
CA TYR A 256 -5.38 21.55 13.07
C TYR A 256 -6.68 21.19 13.81
N ALA A 257 -7.16 19.95 13.71
CA ALA A 257 -8.36 19.52 14.45
C ALA A 257 -8.17 19.58 15.98
N MET A 258 -7.00 19.15 16.47
CA MET A 258 -6.68 19.07 17.90
C MET A 258 -6.48 20.43 18.58
N VAL A 259 -6.29 21.52 17.83
CA VAL A 259 -6.33 22.90 18.38
C VAL A 259 -7.65 23.16 19.12
N LYS A 260 -8.74 22.54 18.66
CA LYS A 260 -10.06 22.70 19.25
C LYS A 260 -10.38 21.66 20.32
N ALA A 261 -9.54 20.64 20.52
CA ALA A 261 -9.83 19.55 21.46
C ALA A 261 -9.97 20.07 22.90
N ARG A 262 -11.10 19.77 23.54
CA ARG A 262 -11.38 20.12 24.94
C ARG A 262 -11.97 18.95 25.68
N ILE A 263 -11.42 18.65 26.86
CA ILE A 263 -11.96 17.61 27.74
C ILE A 263 -13.30 18.10 28.32
N MET A 264 -14.31 17.24 28.26
CA MET A 264 -15.66 17.54 28.75
C MET A 264 -15.83 17.17 30.22
N GLY A 265 -16.42 18.09 30.99
CA GLY A 265 -16.66 17.91 32.42
C GLY A 265 -15.57 18.52 33.28
N ASP A 266 -15.12 17.78 34.31
CA ASP A 266 -14.20 18.29 35.34
C ASP A 266 -12.78 18.51 34.78
N ASP A 267 -12.30 19.76 34.82
CA ASP A 267 -11.02 20.17 34.23
C ASP A 267 -9.83 19.99 35.19
N ASP A 268 -10.09 19.72 36.48
CA ASP A 268 -9.08 19.74 37.55
C ASP A 268 -8.57 18.34 37.98
N GLY A 269 -8.90 17.29 37.22
CA GLY A 269 -8.47 15.92 37.48
C GLY A 269 -6.99 15.63 37.13
N VAL A 270 -6.37 14.68 37.82
CA VAL A 270 -4.99 14.20 37.53
C VAL A 270 -4.89 13.69 36.08
N TYR A 271 -5.79 12.80 35.68
CA TYR A 271 -5.82 12.26 34.31
C TYR A 271 -6.17 13.31 33.25
N THR A 272 -6.97 14.32 33.60
CA THR A 272 -7.26 15.46 32.71
C THR A 272 -5.98 16.27 32.43
N SER A 273 -5.21 16.54 33.49
CA SER A 273 -3.93 17.25 33.40
C SER A 273 -2.89 16.46 32.61
N GLU A 274 -2.83 15.14 32.82
CA GLU A 274 -1.95 14.22 32.10
C GLU A 274 -2.26 14.20 30.60
N LEU A 275 -3.52 14.00 30.22
CA LEU A 275 -3.95 13.99 28.81
C LEU A 275 -3.65 15.34 28.13
N ARG A 276 -3.88 16.45 28.83
CA ARG A 276 -3.55 17.80 28.31
C ARG A 276 -2.05 17.97 28.12
N ALA A 277 -1.23 17.50 29.07
CA ALA A 277 0.22 17.58 28.99
C ALA A 277 0.77 16.74 27.82
N MET A 278 0.20 15.57 27.57
CA MET A 278 0.54 14.67 26.47
C MET A 278 0.19 15.28 25.10
N LEU A 279 -1.02 15.86 24.95
CA LEU A 279 -1.48 16.40 23.67
C LEU A 279 -0.84 17.73 23.30
N ARG A 280 -0.39 18.53 24.28
CA ARG A 280 0.10 19.89 24.05
C ARG A 280 1.33 19.96 23.12
N PRO A 281 2.39 19.14 23.29
CA PRO A 281 3.54 19.13 22.38
C PRO A 281 3.19 18.75 20.94
N PHE A 282 2.19 17.88 20.77
CA PHE A 282 1.71 17.47 19.45
C PHE A 282 1.06 18.63 18.70
N VAL A 283 0.16 19.36 19.37
CA VAL A 283 -0.60 20.49 18.79
C VAL A 283 0.28 21.73 18.61
N PHE A 284 1.00 22.14 19.66
CA PHE A 284 1.72 23.42 19.71
C PHE A 284 3.24 23.23 19.70
N ARG A 285 3.79 23.06 18.49
CA ARG A 285 5.23 22.90 18.28
C ARG A 285 6.01 24.16 18.68
N ARG A 286 7.11 23.98 19.42
CA ARG A 286 7.98 25.09 19.86
C ARG A 286 8.90 25.61 18.73
N TYR A 287 9.24 24.73 17.80
CA TYR A 287 10.06 25.01 16.62
C TYR A 287 9.23 24.73 15.36
N ILE A 288 9.20 25.70 14.47
CA ILE A 288 8.51 25.63 13.18
C ILE A 288 9.60 25.76 12.12
N ASP A 289 9.65 24.79 11.21
CA ASP A 289 10.52 24.80 10.05
C ASP A 289 9.72 25.09 8.77
N PHE A 290 10.41 25.15 7.64
CA PHE A 290 9.79 25.44 6.36
C PHE A 290 8.78 24.36 5.92
N SER A 291 8.95 23.10 6.35
CA SER A 291 8.05 22.00 6.00
C SER A 291 6.66 22.19 6.61
N VAL A 292 6.59 22.74 7.83
CA VAL A 292 5.32 23.06 8.49
C VAL A 292 4.60 24.20 7.77
N ILE A 293 5.33 25.24 7.35
CA ILE A 293 4.75 26.35 6.58
C ILE A 293 4.21 25.85 5.24
N GLN A 294 4.96 24.98 4.54
CA GLN A 294 4.51 24.38 3.30
C GLN A 294 3.25 23.50 3.50
N SER A 295 3.18 22.74 4.59
CA SER A 295 1.98 21.96 4.93
C SER A 295 0.74 22.84 5.14
N LEU A 296 0.90 23.99 5.81
CA LEU A 296 -0.17 24.97 5.97
C LEU A 296 -0.60 25.59 4.62
N ARG A 297 0.36 25.90 3.73
CA ARG A 297 0.08 26.35 2.35
C ARG A 297 -0.70 25.30 1.56
N ASN A 298 -0.31 24.03 1.66
CA ASN A 298 -1.00 22.93 0.98
C ASN A 298 -2.47 22.81 1.47
N MET A 299 -2.72 22.99 2.77
CA MET A 299 -4.07 23.03 3.33
C MET A 299 -4.87 24.26 2.86
N LYS A 300 -4.26 25.45 2.79
CA LYS A 300 -4.87 26.66 2.20
C LYS A 300 -5.28 26.43 0.74
N GLY A 301 -4.40 25.80 -0.04
CA GLY A 301 -4.65 25.42 -1.42
C GLY A 301 -5.83 24.45 -1.55
N MET A 302 -5.90 23.43 -0.69
CA MET A 302 -7.01 22.47 -0.66
C MET A 302 -8.36 23.16 -0.39
N ILE A 303 -8.43 24.07 0.59
CA ILE A 303 -9.64 24.84 0.88
C ILE A 303 -10.05 25.67 -0.35
N THR A 304 -9.10 26.35 -0.98
CA THR A 304 -9.36 27.18 -2.18
C THR A 304 -9.86 26.35 -3.36
N ARG A 305 -9.24 25.19 -3.62
CA ARG A 305 -9.66 24.27 -4.70
C ARG A 305 -11.07 23.74 -4.45
N GLU A 306 -11.39 23.34 -3.23
CA GLU A 306 -12.73 22.82 -2.90
C GLU A 306 -13.83 23.87 -3.12
N VAL A 307 -13.57 25.12 -2.75
CA VAL A 307 -14.49 26.25 -3.00
C VAL A 307 -14.74 26.42 -4.50
N ARG A 308 -13.67 26.42 -5.32
CA ARG A 308 -13.78 26.53 -6.78
C ARG A 308 -14.53 25.35 -7.40
N ARG A 309 -14.17 24.12 -7.02
CA ARG A 309 -14.75 22.88 -7.57
C ARG A 309 -16.26 22.77 -7.33
N ARG A 310 -16.72 23.13 -6.12
CA ARG A 310 -18.13 22.94 -5.76
C ARG A 310 -19.05 24.08 -6.20
N GLY A 311 -18.51 25.23 -6.60
CA GLY A 311 -19.31 26.38 -7.07
C GLY A 311 -20.38 26.86 -6.08
N LEU A 312 -20.19 26.61 -4.78
CA LEU A 312 -21.19 26.88 -3.74
C LEU A 312 -21.28 28.39 -3.47
N LYS A 313 -22.21 29.08 -4.14
CA LYS A 313 -22.43 30.53 -3.96
C LYS A 313 -23.20 30.87 -2.67
N ASP A 314 -24.16 30.03 -2.27
CA ASP A 314 -25.07 30.31 -1.16
C ASP A 314 -24.73 29.58 0.14
N ASN A 315 -23.50 29.05 0.29
CA ASN A 315 -23.09 28.30 1.48
C ASN A 315 -22.24 29.17 2.42
N ILE A 316 -22.76 29.50 3.60
CA ILE A 316 -22.12 30.43 4.56
C ILE A 316 -20.89 29.85 5.26
N LYS A 317 -20.70 28.52 5.21
CA LYS A 317 -19.55 27.84 5.84
C LYS A 317 -18.43 27.57 4.84
N LEU A 318 -18.78 27.01 3.69
CA LEU A 318 -17.84 26.51 2.68
C LEU A 318 -17.65 27.47 1.51
N GLY A 319 -18.46 28.51 1.38
CA GLY A 319 -18.27 29.56 0.37
C GLY A 319 -17.01 30.38 0.62
N ALA A 320 -16.54 31.07 -0.42
CA ALA A 320 -15.41 32.00 -0.31
C ALA A 320 -15.71 33.09 0.73
N GLY A 321 -14.82 33.30 1.70
CA GLY A 321 -15.06 34.21 2.82
C GLY A 321 -16.00 33.68 3.92
N GLY A 322 -16.38 32.41 3.86
CA GLY A 322 -17.27 31.78 4.84
C GLY A 322 -16.60 31.44 6.17
N ILE A 323 -17.37 30.86 7.09
CA ILE A 323 -16.94 30.53 8.47
C ILE A 323 -15.65 29.70 8.49
N ARG A 324 -15.50 28.75 7.55
CA ARG A 324 -14.32 27.86 7.50
C ARG A 324 -13.02 28.62 7.21
N GLU A 325 -13.06 29.67 6.38
CA GLU A 325 -11.87 30.47 6.10
C GLU A 325 -11.45 31.28 7.34
N ILE A 326 -12.42 31.80 8.11
CA ILE A 326 -12.15 32.48 9.39
C ILE A 326 -11.50 31.51 10.40
N GLU A 327 -12.07 30.32 10.56
CA GLU A 327 -11.51 29.25 11.40
C GLU A 327 -10.07 28.94 10.98
N PHE A 328 -9.82 28.81 9.67
CA PHE A 328 -8.51 28.52 9.13
C PHE A 328 -7.49 29.63 9.42
N ILE A 329 -7.84 30.90 9.17
CA ILE A 329 -6.98 32.05 9.45
C ILE A 329 -6.53 32.04 10.92
N VAL A 330 -7.48 31.93 11.85
CA VAL A 330 -7.19 31.98 13.28
C VAL A 330 -6.31 30.79 13.68
N GLN A 331 -6.66 29.57 13.28
CA GLN A 331 -5.95 28.36 13.70
C GLN A 331 -4.54 28.26 13.07
N VAL A 332 -4.31 28.84 11.90
CA VAL A 332 -2.96 28.96 11.32
C VAL A 332 -2.02 29.71 12.26
N PHE A 333 -2.45 30.85 12.82
CA PHE A 333 -1.64 31.58 13.80
C PHE A 333 -1.41 30.76 15.07
N GLN A 334 -2.41 29.99 15.51
CA GLN A 334 -2.25 29.08 16.65
C GLN A 334 -1.19 27.99 16.39
N LEU A 335 -1.17 27.41 15.20
CA LEU A 335 -0.21 26.36 14.84
C LEU A 335 1.22 26.89 14.66
N ILE A 336 1.38 28.11 14.12
CA ILE A 336 2.70 28.72 13.91
C ILE A 336 3.27 29.30 15.20
N ARG A 337 2.45 30.00 15.99
CA ARG A 337 2.92 30.81 17.13
C ARG A 337 2.52 30.25 18.49
N GLY A 338 1.50 29.39 18.56
CA GLY A 338 0.96 28.90 19.83
C GLY A 338 1.96 28.13 20.68
N GLY A 339 2.99 27.48 20.11
CA GLY A 339 4.06 26.86 20.90
C GLY A 339 4.96 27.84 21.65
N ARG A 340 4.96 29.12 21.27
CA ARG A 340 5.74 30.20 21.92
C ARG A 340 4.85 31.22 22.63
N GLU A 341 3.62 31.39 22.18
CA GLU A 341 2.65 32.36 22.70
C GLU A 341 1.48 31.61 23.37
N PRO A 342 1.47 31.45 24.71
CA PRO A 342 0.42 30.71 25.41
C PRO A 342 -0.99 31.30 25.22
N SER A 343 -1.12 32.60 24.95
CA SER A 343 -2.39 33.27 24.67
C SER A 343 -3.08 32.74 23.40
N LEU A 344 -2.32 32.15 22.46
CA LEU A 344 -2.83 31.53 21.25
C LEU A 344 -3.18 30.04 21.42
N GLN A 345 -3.11 29.50 22.64
CA GLN A 345 -3.50 28.11 22.94
C GLN A 345 -4.98 27.97 23.36
N SER A 346 -5.75 29.05 23.26
CA SER A 346 -7.20 29.03 23.50
C SER A 346 -7.91 28.14 22.48
N ARG A 347 -8.92 27.38 22.92
CA ARG A 347 -9.75 26.56 22.03
C ARG A 347 -10.81 27.39 21.30
N ALA A 348 -11.30 28.46 21.93
CA ALA A 348 -12.33 29.33 21.38
C ALA A 348 -11.75 30.32 20.36
N LEU A 349 -12.45 30.55 19.24
CA LEU A 349 -11.98 31.41 18.14
C LEU A 349 -11.86 32.87 18.56
N LEU A 350 -12.89 33.45 19.19
CA LEU A 350 -12.94 34.87 19.50
C LEU A 350 -11.86 35.34 20.50
N PRO A 351 -11.59 34.63 21.61
CA PRO A 351 -10.46 34.96 22.48
C PRO A 351 -9.10 34.84 21.77
N THR A 352 -8.95 33.86 20.88
CA THR A 352 -7.72 33.70 20.08
C THR A 352 -7.57 34.87 19.11
N LEU A 353 -8.65 35.34 18.47
CA LEU A 353 -8.60 36.48 17.56
C LEU A 353 -8.18 37.76 18.30
N SER A 354 -8.68 37.99 19.51
CA SER A 354 -8.20 39.10 20.37
C SER A 354 -6.72 38.95 20.76
N ALA A 355 -6.22 37.72 20.95
CA ALA A 355 -4.80 37.48 21.19
C ALA A 355 -3.94 37.71 19.93
N ILE A 356 -4.44 37.37 18.74
CA ILE A 356 -3.79 37.66 17.44
C ILE A 356 -3.64 39.17 17.24
N GLU A 357 -4.69 39.93 17.55
CA GLU A 357 -4.69 41.40 17.52
C GLU A 357 -3.68 41.97 18.53
N ALA A 358 -3.74 41.56 19.79
CA ALA A 358 -2.84 42.03 20.84
C ALA A 358 -1.35 41.74 20.56
N LEU A 359 -1.07 40.68 19.79
CA LEU A 359 0.28 40.30 19.35
C LEU A 359 0.71 40.97 18.03
N ASN A 360 -0.15 41.80 17.42
CA ASN A 360 0.05 42.44 16.12
C ASN A 360 0.36 41.42 14.99
N LEU A 361 -0.26 40.24 15.04
CA LEU A 361 -0.12 39.22 14.01
C LEU A 361 -1.06 39.48 12.81
N LEU A 362 -2.14 40.22 13.04
CA LEU A 362 -2.98 40.86 12.04
C LEU A 362 -3.13 42.34 12.38
N SER A 363 -3.52 43.15 11.40
CA SER A 363 -3.88 44.55 11.66
C SER A 363 -5.16 44.63 12.51
N GLU A 364 -5.32 45.70 13.29
CA GLU A 364 -6.55 45.97 14.06
C GLU A 364 -7.80 45.95 13.17
N THR A 365 -7.69 46.53 11.97
CA THR A 365 -8.75 46.53 10.96
C THR A 365 -9.14 45.11 10.53
N ASP A 366 -8.16 44.25 10.23
CA ASP A 366 -8.43 42.88 9.77
C ASP A 366 -9.00 42.01 10.90
N ALA A 367 -8.45 42.14 12.11
CA ALA A 367 -8.94 41.41 13.28
C ALA A 367 -10.39 41.79 13.61
N GLN A 368 -10.73 43.08 13.57
CA GLN A 368 -12.08 43.56 13.78
C GLN A 368 -13.04 43.11 12.67
N ALA A 369 -12.60 43.16 11.40
CA ALA A 369 -13.38 42.67 10.27
C ALA A 369 -13.71 41.17 10.40
N LEU A 370 -12.73 40.35 10.79
CA LEU A 370 -12.94 38.91 11.03
C LEU A 370 -13.89 38.66 12.20
N ARG A 371 -13.79 39.45 13.28
CA ARG A 371 -14.68 39.34 14.45
C ARG A 371 -16.14 39.63 14.07
N ASP A 372 -16.36 40.72 13.34
CA ASP A 372 -17.70 41.13 12.92
C ASP A 372 -18.30 40.15 11.91
N ALA A 373 -17.49 39.68 10.95
CA ALA A 373 -17.90 38.65 10.00
C ALA A 373 -18.26 37.34 10.71
N TYR A 374 -17.43 36.89 11.66
CA TYR A 374 -17.69 35.65 12.40
C TYR A 374 -19.01 35.70 13.17
N LEU A 375 -19.22 36.74 13.98
CA LEU A 375 -20.45 36.89 14.76
C LEU A 375 -21.69 37.00 13.87
N PHE A 376 -21.60 37.71 12.74
CA PHE A 376 -22.69 37.83 11.78
C PHE A 376 -23.02 36.47 11.14
N LEU A 377 -22.00 35.74 10.65
CA LEU A 377 -22.17 34.45 10.01
C LEU A 377 -22.71 33.39 10.97
N ARG A 378 -22.19 33.33 12.21
CA ARG A 378 -22.66 32.39 13.24
C ARG A 378 -24.10 32.66 13.64
N ARG A 379 -24.47 33.94 13.79
CA ARG A 379 -25.86 34.32 14.06
C ARG A 379 -26.79 33.94 12.92
N LEU A 380 -26.40 34.23 11.67
CA LEU A 380 -27.18 33.88 10.48
C LEU A 380 -27.37 32.36 10.36
N GLU A 381 -26.29 31.60 10.56
CA GLU A 381 -26.30 30.13 10.58
C GLU A 381 -27.24 29.59 11.67
N ASN A 382 -27.09 30.08 12.91
CA ASN A 382 -27.88 29.59 14.04
C ASN A 382 -29.36 29.94 13.91
N LEU A 383 -29.69 31.15 13.45
CA LEU A 383 -31.07 31.53 13.16
C LEU A 383 -31.68 30.65 12.07
N LEU A 384 -30.96 30.43 10.98
CA LEU A 384 -31.39 29.53 9.89
C LEU A 384 -31.67 28.11 10.40
N GLN A 385 -30.74 27.54 11.17
CA GLN A 385 -30.88 26.21 11.74
C GLN A 385 -32.04 26.14 12.73
N SER A 386 -32.27 27.19 13.52
CA SER A 386 -33.33 27.25 14.53
C SER A 386 -34.75 27.32 13.96
N ILE A 387 -34.92 27.59 12.66
CA ILE A 387 -36.24 27.55 12.02
C ILE A 387 -36.84 26.15 12.15
N ASN A 388 -36.07 25.11 11.84
CA ASN A 388 -36.53 23.71 11.80
C ASN A 388 -35.71 22.75 12.68
N ASP A 389 -34.68 23.22 13.39
CA ASP A 389 -33.65 22.38 14.04
C ASP A 389 -32.90 21.47 13.04
N GLU A 390 -32.62 22.01 11.86
CA GLU A 390 -31.98 21.30 10.75
C GLU A 390 -30.52 21.75 10.55
N GLN A 391 -29.65 20.79 10.23
CA GLN A 391 -28.23 21.06 9.96
C GLN A 391 -28.06 21.57 8.52
N THR A 392 -28.38 22.84 8.30
CA THR A 392 -28.17 23.53 7.02
C THR A 392 -27.12 24.64 7.15
N GLN A 393 -26.36 24.82 6.07
CA GLN A 393 -25.39 25.89 5.87
C GLN A 393 -25.66 26.64 4.57
N THR A 394 -26.73 26.29 3.87
CA THR A 394 -27.11 26.88 2.58
C THR A 394 -28.27 27.82 2.80
N LEU A 395 -28.14 29.05 2.31
CA LEU A 395 -29.20 30.06 2.41
C LEU A 395 -30.49 29.59 1.73
N PRO A 396 -31.67 29.95 2.28
CA PRO A 396 -32.94 29.50 1.74
C PRO A 396 -33.25 30.14 0.38
N SER A 397 -33.84 29.34 -0.51
CA SER A 397 -34.39 29.82 -1.77
C SER A 397 -35.83 30.31 -1.65
N ASP A 398 -36.57 29.84 -0.64
CA ASP A 398 -37.97 30.19 -0.43
C ASP A 398 -38.15 31.56 0.24
N GLU A 399 -39.19 32.28 -0.16
CA GLU A 399 -39.42 33.65 0.29
C GLU A 399 -39.74 33.75 1.79
N LEU A 400 -40.41 32.74 2.36
CA LEU A 400 -40.78 32.75 3.78
C LEU A 400 -39.54 32.73 4.67
N ASN A 401 -38.62 31.79 4.45
CA ASN A 401 -37.41 31.69 5.25
C ASN A 401 -36.45 32.85 4.98
N ARG A 402 -36.42 33.42 3.77
CA ARG A 402 -35.73 34.69 3.51
C ARG A 402 -36.28 35.84 4.36
N ALA A 403 -37.60 35.97 4.44
CA ALA A 403 -38.26 36.97 5.30
C ALA A 403 -38.01 36.72 6.79
N ARG A 404 -38.05 35.45 7.24
CA ARG A 404 -37.71 35.05 8.62
C ARG A 404 -36.30 35.46 8.99
N LEU A 405 -35.32 35.18 8.13
CA LEU A 405 -33.91 35.53 8.36
C LEU A 405 -33.67 37.04 8.35
N ALA A 406 -34.24 37.77 7.39
CA ALA A 406 -34.14 39.23 7.36
C ALA A 406 -34.66 39.84 8.67
N TRP A 407 -35.82 39.37 9.14
CA TRP A 407 -36.39 39.79 10.42
C TRP A 407 -35.50 39.43 11.62
N GLY A 408 -35.04 38.18 11.72
CA GLY A 408 -34.21 37.71 12.84
C GLY A 408 -32.81 38.36 12.89
N MET A 409 -32.31 38.82 11.75
CA MET A 409 -31.06 39.60 11.64
C MET A 409 -31.25 41.11 11.84
N HIS A 410 -32.49 41.56 12.09
CA HIS A 410 -32.87 42.98 12.20
C HIS A 410 -32.55 43.81 10.95
N LEU A 411 -32.82 43.24 9.78
CA LEU A 411 -32.70 43.89 8.48
C LEU A 411 -34.08 44.07 7.84
N THR A 412 -34.19 45.01 6.92
CA THR A 412 -35.47 45.39 6.30
C THR A 412 -36.00 44.32 5.37
N ASP A 413 -35.12 43.68 4.62
CA ASP A 413 -35.43 42.74 3.56
C ASP A 413 -34.23 41.81 3.27
N TRP A 414 -34.46 40.85 2.38
CA TRP A 414 -33.46 39.88 1.96
C TRP A 414 -32.27 40.51 1.22
N GLU A 415 -32.51 41.52 0.39
CA GLU A 415 -31.47 42.20 -0.40
C GLU A 415 -30.46 42.93 0.49
N SER A 416 -30.95 43.55 1.56
CA SER A 416 -30.13 44.19 2.58
C SER A 416 -29.29 43.17 3.37
N LEU A 417 -29.84 41.97 3.62
CA LEU A 417 -29.12 40.86 4.24
C LEU A 417 -28.00 40.34 3.36
N THR A 418 -28.28 40.04 2.09
CA THR A 418 -27.28 39.51 1.16
C THR A 418 -26.18 40.55 0.88
N THR A 419 -26.53 41.82 0.70
CA THR A 419 -25.54 42.89 0.48
C THR A 419 -24.55 43.00 1.64
N ARG A 420 -25.06 42.93 2.88
CA ARG A 420 -24.21 42.96 4.08
C ARG A 420 -23.37 41.68 4.22
N LEU A 421 -23.95 40.53 3.90
CA LEU A 421 -23.25 39.24 3.92
C LEU A 421 -22.08 39.22 2.93
N ASP A 422 -22.33 39.63 1.69
CA ASP A 422 -21.32 39.65 0.62
C ASP A 422 -20.15 40.57 0.96
N ALA A 423 -20.43 41.74 1.55
CA ALA A 423 -19.39 42.68 1.98
C ALA A 423 -18.49 42.08 3.08
N LEU A 424 -19.08 41.37 4.05
CA LEU A 424 -18.33 40.72 5.13
C LEU A 424 -17.49 39.54 4.60
N MET A 425 -18.09 38.69 3.75
CA MET A 425 -17.39 37.54 3.16
C MET A 425 -16.24 38.00 2.24
N ALA A 426 -16.41 39.09 1.48
CA ALA A 426 -15.33 39.67 0.69
C ALA A 426 -14.15 40.12 1.57
N GLY A 427 -14.41 40.74 2.72
CA GLY A 427 -13.38 41.13 3.69
C GLY A 427 -12.61 39.93 4.25
N VAL A 428 -13.32 38.87 4.65
CA VAL A 428 -12.68 37.61 5.10
C VAL A 428 -11.79 37.03 3.99
N ARG A 429 -12.30 37.01 2.75
CA ARG A 429 -11.60 36.41 1.62
C ARG A 429 -10.30 37.15 1.30
N GLN A 430 -10.28 38.46 1.47
CA GLN A 430 -9.07 39.26 1.31
C GLN A 430 -8.00 38.83 2.33
N VAL A 431 -8.35 38.78 3.63
CA VAL A 431 -7.42 38.34 4.68
C VAL A 431 -6.96 36.90 4.47
N PHE A 432 -7.85 36.02 3.98
CA PHE A 432 -7.50 34.63 3.66
C PHE A 432 -6.48 34.52 2.52
N ASN A 433 -6.59 35.34 1.46
CA ASN A 433 -5.64 35.31 0.35
C ASN A 433 -4.25 35.79 0.80
N ASP A 434 -4.21 36.85 1.61
CA ASP A 434 -2.97 37.45 2.13
C ASP A 434 -2.28 36.56 3.20
N LEU A 435 -3.00 35.55 3.72
CA LEU A 435 -2.50 34.62 4.73
C LEU A 435 -1.44 33.68 4.15
N ILE A 436 -0.20 33.76 4.68
CA ILE A 436 0.98 32.96 4.28
C ILE A 436 1.20 33.05 2.77
N GLY A 437 2.01 34.02 2.35
CA GLY A 437 2.23 34.39 0.94
C GLY A 437 2.34 33.20 -0.01
N ASP A 438 1.63 33.31 -1.13
CA ASP A 438 1.69 32.39 -2.26
C ASP A 438 3.05 32.60 -2.96
N ASP A 439 3.74 31.52 -3.31
CA ASP A 439 4.90 31.59 -4.19
C ASP A 439 4.38 31.87 -5.61
N GLU A 440 3.91 33.10 -5.87
CA GLU A 440 3.48 33.55 -7.20
C GLU A 440 4.71 33.83 -8.08
N GLU A 441 5.29 32.77 -8.62
CA GLU A 441 5.98 32.77 -9.93
C GLU A 441 6.10 31.32 -10.43
N SER A 442 4.96 30.65 -10.62
CA SER A 442 4.97 29.25 -11.03
C SER A 442 5.37 29.09 -12.50
N SER A 443 6.52 28.45 -12.74
CA SER A 443 7.02 28.10 -14.07
C SER A 443 6.13 27.06 -14.76
N GLN A 444 6.24 26.90 -16.09
CA GLN A 444 5.50 25.87 -16.85
C GLN A 444 5.79 24.43 -16.38
N GLU A 445 6.94 24.18 -15.75
CA GLU A 445 7.28 22.89 -15.12
C GLU A 445 6.48 22.63 -13.84
N GLU A 446 6.10 23.67 -13.09
CA GLU A 446 5.25 23.54 -11.90
C GLU A 446 3.79 23.29 -12.25
N GLN A 447 3.27 23.88 -13.34
CA GLN A 447 1.90 23.60 -13.82
C GLN A 447 1.73 22.15 -14.30
N LEU A 448 2.70 21.60 -15.03
CA LEU A 448 2.70 20.17 -15.39
C LEU A 448 2.84 19.29 -14.15
N SER A 449 3.63 19.72 -13.15
CA SER A 449 3.71 19.02 -11.86
C SER A 449 2.40 19.10 -11.06
N GLU A 450 1.57 20.13 -11.23
CA GLU A 450 0.27 20.24 -10.56
C GLU A 450 -0.74 19.22 -11.11
N ASP A 451 -0.88 19.08 -12.43
CA ASP A 451 -1.83 18.11 -13.03
C ASP A 451 -1.55 16.65 -12.59
N TRP A 452 -0.27 16.26 -12.49
CA TRP A 452 0.11 14.92 -12.01
C TRP A 452 -0.02 14.78 -10.49
N ARG A 453 0.13 15.87 -9.73
CA ARG A 453 -0.20 15.90 -8.29
C ARG A 453 -1.70 15.78 -8.09
N GLU A 454 -2.53 16.38 -8.93
CA GLU A 454 -4.00 16.24 -8.90
C GLU A 454 -4.39 14.79 -9.13
N LEU A 455 -3.83 14.13 -10.16
CA LEU A 455 -4.06 12.70 -10.42
C LEU A 455 -3.70 11.82 -9.21
N TRP A 456 -2.64 12.16 -8.47
CA TRP A 456 -2.23 11.41 -7.28
C TRP A 456 -3.04 11.76 -6.02
N GLN A 457 -3.33 13.03 -5.75
CA GLN A 457 -3.88 13.50 -4.47
C GLN A 457 -5.40 13.52 -4.44
N ASP A 458 -6.07 13.72 -5.57
CA ASP A 458 -7.52 13.91 -5.60
C ASP A 458 -8.25 12.59 -5.85
N THR A 459 -9.34 12.36 -5.12
CA THR A 459 -10.24 11.24 -5.41
C THR A 459 -11.09 11.63 -6.61
N LEU A 460 -10.54 11.48 -7.81
CA LEU A 460 -11.21 11.82 -9.06
C LEU A 460 -12.41 10.89 -9.27
N GLN A 461 -13.58 11.46 -9.59
CA GLN A 461 -14.76 10.72 -10.04
C GLN A 461 -14.66 10.49 -11.56
N GLU A 462 -15.42 9.56 -12.13
CA GLU A 462 -15.36 9.21 -13.56
C GLU A 462 -15.57 10.42 -14.50
N ASP A 463 -16.33 11.43 -14.06
CA ASP A 463 -16.61 12.66 -14.83
C ASP A 463 -15.48 13.72 -14.77
N ASP A 464 -14.50 13.59 -13.85
CA ASP A 464 -13.39 14.53 -13.64
C ASP A 464 -12.09 13.99 -14.25
N THR A 465 -12.07 13.71 -15.56
CA THR A 465 -10.86 13.21 -16.23
C THR A 465 -9.81 14.33 -16.40
N PRO A 466 -8.58 14.16 -15.88
CA PRO A 466 -7.49 15.12 -16.08
C PRO A 466 -7.08 15.24 -17.55
N ALA A 467 -6.74 16.45 -18.00
CA ALA A 467 -6.30 16.72 -19.38
C ALA A 467 -5.09 15.86 -19.78
N VAL A 468 -4.23 15.51 -18.82
CA VAL A 468 -3.02 14.70 -19.03
C VAL A 468 -3.30 13.27 -19.52
N LEU A 469 -4.50 12.73 -19.30
CA LEU A 469 -4.88 11.37 -19.75
C LEU A 469 -5.69 11.35 -21.06
N MET A 470 -5.92 12.50 -21.70
CA MET A 470 -6.79 12.61 -22.87
C MET A 470 -6.26 11.91 -24.12
N HIS A 471 -4.95 11.67 -24.18
CA HIS A 471 -4.30 10.94 -25.27
C HIS A 471 -4.56 9.42 -25.21
N LEU A 472 -4.96 8.89 -24.05
CA LEU A 472 -5.29 7.47 -23.87
C LEU A 472 -6.72 7.18 -24.35
N ARG A 473 -6.95 5.95 -24.83
CA ARG A 473 -8.29 5.43 -25.13
C ARG A 473 -9.14 5.38 -23.86
N ASP A 474 -10.45 5.54 -24.01
CA ASP A 474 -11.37 5.59 -22.86
C ASP A 474 -11.23 4.38 -21.93
N GLU A 475 -11.20 3.15 -22.46
CA GLU A 475 -11.03 1.94 -21.63
C GLU A 475 -9.71 1.93 -20.83
N ASP A 476 -8.62 2.39 -21.44
CA ASP A 476 -7.29 2.39 -20.81
C ASP A 476 -7.20 3.47 -19.74
N ARG A 477 -7.81 4.64 -20.00
CA ARG A 477 -7.93 5.73 -19.05
C ARG A 477 -8.72 5.35 -17.79
N HIS A 478 -9.88 4.70 -17.95
CA HIS A 478 -10.66 4.20 -16.80
C HIS A 478 -9.85 3.20 -15.97
N HIS A 479 -9.08 2.33 -16.64
CA HIS A 479 -8.23 1.37 -15.95
C HIS A 479 -7.10 2.05 -15.16
N VAL A 480 -6.42 3.04 -15.74
CA VAL A 480 -5.36 3.80 -15.08
C VAL A 480 -5.90 4.52 -13.83
N LEU A 481 -7.02 5.24 -13.94
CA LEU A 481 -7.64 5.92 -12.81
C LEU A 481 -8.01 4.96 -11.67
N SER A 482 -8.61 3.82 -12.03
CA SER A 482 -8.96 2.77 -11.08
C SER A 482 -7.74 2.21 -10.35
N GLN A 483 -6.66 1.92 -11.08
CA GLN A 483 -5.42 1.40 -10.48
C GLN A 483 -4.74 2.40 -9.54
N VAL A 484 -4.68 3.69 -9.91
CA VAL A 484 -4.14 4.73 -9.03
C VAL A 484 -4.97 4.85 -7.75
N ALA A 485 -6.30 4.84 -7.88
CA ALA A 485 -7.21 4.91 -6.74
C ALA A 485 -7.08 3.67 -5.83
N ASP A 486 -6.97 2.47 -6.41
CA ASP A 486 -6.82 1.23 -5.64
C ASP A 486 -5.46 1.16 -4.93
N PHE A 487 -4.39 1.61 -5.57
CA PHE A 487 -3.09 1.72 -4.92
C PHE A 487 -3.14 2.68 -3.72
N ARG A 488 -3.77 3.85 -3.85
CA ARG A 488 -3.97 4.78 -2.73
C ARG A 488 -4.74 4.17 -1.56
N LYS A 489 -5.84 3.47 -1.85
CA LYS A 489 -6.60 2.74 -0.81
C LYS A 489 -5.74 1.68 -0.13
N GLU A 490 -4.80 1.08 -0.85
CA GLU A 490 -3.83 0.15 -0.26
C GLU A 490 -2.86 0.86 0.69
N LEU A 491 -2.41 2.08 0.36
CA LEU A 491 -1.57 2.90 1.23
C LEU A 491 -2.26 3.30 2.55
N ASP A 492 -3.57 3.47 2.52
CA ASP A 492 -4.36 3.75 3.73
C ASP A 492 -4.46 2.55 4.67
N LYS A 493 -4.36 1.33 4.14
CA LYS A 493 -4.38 0.08 4.91
C LYS A 493 -3.02 -0.29 5.51
N ARG A 494 -1.92 0.24 4.96
CA ARG A 494 -0.54 -0.11 5.36
C ARG A 494 0.09 1.00 6.22
N THR A 495 0.79 0.61 7.27
CA THR A 495 1.52 1.52 8.18
C THR A 495 2.86 1.93 7.56
N ILE A 496 2.87 3.03 6.79
CA ILE A 496 4.06 3.51 6.02
C ILE A 496 4.88 4.55 6.80
N GLY A 497 4.36 5.05 7.92
CA GLY A 497 4.97 6.16 8.68
C GLY A 497 4.92 7.51 7.94
N PRO A 498 5.19 8.63 8.62
CA PRO A 498 5.10 9.97 8.03
C PRO A 498 6.15 10.19 6.93
N ARG A 499 7.37 9.69 7.11
CA ARG A 499 8.46 9.84 6.14
C ARG A 499 8.18 9.10 4.83
N GLY A 500 7.76 7.83 4.90
CA GLY A 500 7.45 7.05 3.69
C GLY A 500 6.32 7.66 2.86
N ARG A 501 5.31 8.24 3.51
CA ARG A 501 4.22 8.95 2.83
C ARG A 501 4.69 10.23 2.16
N GLN A 502 5.52 11.04 2.85
CA GLN A 502 6.11 12.23 2.26
C GLN A 502 6.91 11.90 0.99
N VAL A 503 7.69 10.83 1.03
CA VAL A 503 8.48 10.38 -0.13
C VAL A 503 7.57 9.88 -1.25
N LEU A 504 6.51 9.13 -0.95
CA LEU A 504 5.52 8.71 -1.96
C LEU A 504 4.81 9.89 -2.60
N ASP A 505 4.39 10.88 -1.82
CA ASP A 505 3.69 12.06 -2.35
C ASP A 505 4.60 12.92 -3.24
N SER A 506 5.93 12.81 -3.07
CA SER A 506 6.93 13.39 -3.97
C SER A 506 7.20 12.51 -5.20
N LEU A 507 7.33 11.20 -5.01
CA LEU A 507 7.68 10.23 -6.06
C LEU A 507 6.55 9.99 -7.05
N MET A 508 5.31 9.80 -6.56
CA MET A 508 4.18 9.34 -7.37
C MET A 508 3.84 10.29 -8.53
N PRO A 509 3.81 11.63 -8.36
CA PRO A 509 3.59 12.53 -9.50
C PRO A 509 4.61 12.34 -10.63
N HIS A 510 5.90 12.19 -10.29
CA HIS A 510 6.97 11.97 -11.27
C HIS A 510 6.89 10.59 -11.93
N LEU A 511 6.52 9.57 -11.17
CA LEU A 511 6.31 8.22 -11.70
C LEU A 511 5.12 8.20 -12.65
N LEU A 512 3.99 8.79 -12.25
CA LEU A 512 2.78 8.85 -13.06
C LEU A 512 3.00 9.68 -14.32
N SER A 513 3.76 10.77 -14.28
CA SER A 513 4.04 11.56 -15.49
C SER A 513 4.77 10.75 -16.55
N GLU A 514 5.78 9.97 -16.15
CA GLU A 514 6.59 9.14 -17.06
C GLU A 514 5.83 7.87 -17.52
N VAL A 515 5.02 7.25 -16.65
CA VAL A 515 4.24 6.05 -16.98
C VAL A 515 3.01 6.39 -17.82
N CYS A 516 2.20 7.36 -17.39
CA CYS A 516 0.91 7.66 -17.98
C CYS A 516 1.00 8.47 -19.27
N SER A 517 2.16 9.01 -19.62
CA SER A 517 2.41 9.68 -20.90
C SER A 517 2.74 8.71 -22.04
N ARG A 518 2.72 7.40 -21.77
CA ARG A 518 3.02 6.33 -22.74
C ARG A 518 1.73 5.69 -23.25
N GLU A 519 1.74 5.21 -24.49
CA GLU A 519 0.62 4.47 -25.07
C GLU A 519 0.32 3.15 -24.34
N ASP A 520 1.33 2.53 -23.73
CA ASP A 520 1.25 1.27 -22.97
C ASP A 520 0.99 1.48 -21.47
N ALA A 521 0.60 2.69 -21.04
CA ALA A 521 0.41 3.09 -19.64
C ALA A 521 -0.39 2.09 -18.81
N ARG A 522 -1.50 1.56 -19.35
CA ARG A 522 -2.33 0.55 -18.68
C ARG A 522 -1.53 -0.69 -18.28
N VAL A 523 -0.76 -1.24 -19.21
CA VAL A 523 0.00 -2.47 -18.98
C VAL A 523 1.15 -2.19 -18.03
N LEU A 524 1.84 -1.06 -18.22
CA LEU A 524 2.98 -0.68 -17.40
C LEU A 524 2.60 -0.40 -15.94
N LEU A 525 1.51 0.34 -15.71
CA LEU A 525 1.03 0.63 -14.36
C LEU A 525 0.63 -0.66 -13.62
N THR A 526 -0.01 -1.60 -14.32
CA THR A 526 -0.31 -2.95 -13.79
C THR A 526 0.95 -3.69 -13.32
N ARG A 527 2.08 -3.49 -13.99
CA ARG A 527 3.37 -4.14 -13.67
C ARG A 527 4.12 -3.43 -12.54
N ILE A 528 4.06 -2.10 -12.46
CA ILE A 528 4.78 -1.31 -11.46
C ILE A 528 4.07 -1.31 -10.10
N THR A 529 2.74 -1.30 -10.09
CA THR A 529 1.97 -1.19 -8.83
C THR A 529 2.30 -2.31 -7.82
N PRO A 530 2.39 -3.60 -8.21
CA PRO A 530 2.79 -4.67 -7.29
C PRO A 530 4.18 -4.48 -6.68
N LEU A 531 5.13 -3.91 -7.44
CA LEU A 531 6.46 -3.58 -6.95
C LEU A 531 6.37 -2.49 -5.88
N LEU A 532 5.67 -1.39 -6.16
CA LEU A 532 5.47 -0.30 -5.20
C LEU A 532 4.79 -0.80 -3.93
N SER A 533 3.72 -1.61 -4.05
CA SER A 533 3.05 -2.25 -2.91
C SER A 533 3.97 -3.16 -2.11
N GLY A 534 4.95 -3.80 -2.76
CA GLY A 534 5.97 -4.63 -2.11
C GLY A 534 6.99 -3.84 -1.29
N ILE A 535 7.32 -2.61 -1.71
CA ILE A 535 8.35 -1.76 -1.08
C ILE A 535 7.79 -0.61 -0.24
N VAL A 536 6.48 -0.40 -0.24
CA VAL A 536 5.84 0.77 0.37
C VAL A 536 6.17 0.96 1.86
N THR A 537 6.40 -0.12 2.60
CA THR A 537 6.79 -0.07 4.02
C THR A 537 8.29 0.10 4.24
N ARG A 538 9.08 0.12 3.17
CA ARG A 538 10.55 0.22 3.17
C ARG A 538 10.95 1.58 2.59
N THR A 539 10.91 2.61 3.42
CA THR A 539 11.15 4.01 3.03
C THR A 539 12.45 4.21 2.24
N THR A 540 13.52 3.46 2.55
CA THR A 540 14.81 3.57 1.85
C THR A 540 14.73 3.27 0.35
N TYR A 541 13.89 2.32 -0.07
CA TYR A 541 13.71 2.03 -1.51
C TYR A 541 12.89 3.10 -2.22
N LEU A 542 11.90 3.67 -1.52
CA LEU A 542 11.13 4.80 -2.04
C LEU A 542 12.03 6.04 -2.19
N GLU A 543 12.90 6.30 -1.21
CA GLU A 543 13.88 7.39 -1.26
C GLU A 543 14.87 7.18 -2.40
N LEU A 544 15.37 5.96 -2.62
CA LEU A 544 16.23 5.65 -3.76
C LEU A 544 15.57 6.04 -5.09
N LEU A 545 14.29 5.69 -5.29
CA LEU A 545 13.58 6.05 -6.52
C LEU A 545 13.28 7.55 -6.64
N SER A 546 13.07 8.24 -5.51
CA SER A 546 12.82 9.68 -5.48
C SER A 546 14.08 10.52 -5.69
N GLU A 547 15.21 10.11 -5.11
CA GLU A 547 16.49 10.84 -5.14
C GLU A 547 17.26 10.58 -6.45
N TYR A 548 17.04 9.43 -7.10
CA TYR A 548 17.74 9.04 -8.33
C TYR A 548 16.76 8.89 -9.51
N PRO A 549 16.40 9.98 -10.22
CA PRO A 549 15.50 9.94 -11.38
C PRO A 549 15.98 9.00 -12.51
N GLY A 550 17.30 8.80 -12.64
CA GLY A 550 17.88 7.83 -13.58
C GLY A 550 17.41 6.40 -13.30
N ALA A 551 17.44 5.98 -12.03
CA ALA A 551 16.98 4.65 -11.61
C ALA A 551 15.47 4.47 -11.87
N LEU A 552 14.66 5.50 -11.60
CA LEU A 552 13.23 5.50 -11.91
C LEU A 552 12.99 5.34 -13.43
N LYS A 553 13.74 6.03 -14.29
CA LYS A 553 13.64 5.87 -15.75
C LYS A 553 14.00 4.46 -16.21
N HIS A 554 15.05 3.86 -15.64
CA HIS A 554 15.43 2.48 -15.95
C HIS A 554 14.40 1.47 -15.46
N LEU A 555 13.83 1.67 -14.27
CA LEU A 555 12.72 0.88 -13.75
C LEU A 555 11.54 0.88 -14.72
N ILE A 556 11.08 2.06 -15.13
CA ILE A 556 9.96 2.24 -16.05
C ILE A 556 10.25 1.57 -17.39
N ARG A 557 11.44 1.80 -17.96
CA ARG A 557 11.85 1.20 -19.25
C ARG A 557 11.86 -0.32 -19.20
N LEU A 558 12.42 -0.93 -18.15
CA LEU A 558 12.52 -2.38 -18.04
C LEU A 558 11.15 -3.03 -17.77
N CYS A 559 10.34 -2.44 -16.87
CA CYS A 559 9.00 -2.93 -16.59
C CYS A 559 8.05 -2.81 -17.80
N ALA A 560 8.22 -1.77 -18.63
CA ALA A 560 7.47 -1.62 -19.87
C ALA A 560 7.84 -2.73 -20.88
N ALA A 561 9.12 -3.04 -20.99
CA ALA A 561 9.61 -4.04 -21.91
C ALA A 561 9.34 -5.49 -21.47
N SER A 562 9.37 -5.80 -20.17
CA SER A 562 9.31 -7.19 -19.69
C SER A 562 8.52 -7.35 -18.37
N PRO A 563 7.42 -8.12 -18.36
CA PRO A 563 6.75 -8.52 -17.13
C PRO A 563 7.63 -9.43 -16.25
N MET A 564 8.51 -10.25 -16.85
CA MET A 564 9.44 -11.09 -16.09
C MET A 564 10.36 -10.24 -15.20
N VAL A 565 10.92 -9.16 -15.75
CA VAL A 565 11.76 -8.23 -14.99
C VAL A 565 10.94 -7.48 -13.93
N ALA A 566 9.71 -7.03 -14.28
CA ALA A 566 8.84 -6.37 -13.31
C ALA A 566 8.54 -7.27 -12.10
N ASN A 567 8.20 -8.54 -12.35
CA ASN A 567 7.95 -9.53 -11.29
C ASN A 567 9.22 -9.87 -10.50
N GLN A 568 10.38 -9.91 -11.16
CA GLN A 568 11.66 -10.12 -10.50
C GLN A 568 11.98 -8.98 -9.52
N LEU A 569 11.83 -7.72 -9.95
CA LEU A 569 12.08 -6.53 -9.13
C LEU A 569 11.05 -6.41 -7.99
N ALA A 570 9.78 -6.75 -8.22
CA ALA A 570 8.77 -6.80 -7.18
C ALA A 570 9.07 -7.86 -6.11
N ARG A 571 9.58 -9.02 -6.54
CA ARG A 571 9.93 -10.13 -5.65
C ARG A 571 11.25 -9.90 -4.90
N TYR A 572 12.22 -9.25 -5.54
CA TYR A 572 13.54 -8.98 -4.98
C TYR A 572 13.89 -7.48 -5.06
N PRO A 573 13.30 -6.62 -4.20
CA PRO A 573 13.53 -5.17 -4.23
C PRO A 573 14.96 -4.70 -4.03
N LEU A 574 15.85 -5.55 -3.50
CA LEU A 574 17.29 -5.24 -3.39
C LEU A 574 17.91 -4.94 -4.76
N LEU A 575 17.35 -5.47 -5.84
CA LEU A 575 17.79 -5.25 -7.21
C LEU A 575 17.56 -3.83 -7.71
N LEU A 576 16.83 -2.99 -6.97
CA LEU A 576 16.71 -1.57 -7.28
C LEU A 576 18.05 -0.84 -7.21
N ASP A 577 19.02 -1.38 -6.46
CA ASP A 577 20.40 -0.86 -6.39
C ASP A 577 21.11 -0.98 -7.75
N GLU A 578 20.85 -2.07 -8.50
CA GLU A 578 21.42 -2.28 -9.84
C GLU A 578 20.92 -1.24 -10.87
N LEU A 579 19.83 -0.52 -10.55
CA LEU A 579 19.28 0.52 -11.43
C LEU A 579 20.02 1.86 -11.31
N LEU A 580 20.89 2.02 -10.31
CA LEU A 580 21.64 3.25 -10.07
C LEU A 580 22.77 3.48 -11.08
N ASP A 581 23.37 2.40 -11.60
CA ASP A 581 24.48 2.46 -12.55
C ASP A 581 24.10 1.84 -13.91
N PRO A 582 23.80 2.66 -14.93
CA PRO A 582 23.46 2.17 -16.27
C PRO A 582 24.62 1.42 -16.94
N SER A 583 25.86 1.68 -16.52
CA SER A 583 27.04 1.09 -17.16
C SER A 583 27.16 -0.40 -16.86
N THR A 584 26.78 -0.85 -15.67
CA THR A 584 26.72 -2.25 -15.27
C THR A 584 25.39 -2.90 -15.65
N LEU A 585 24.27 -2.18 -15.53
CA LEU A 585 22.93 -2.71 -15.78
C LEU A 585 22.76 -3.27 -17.20
N TYR A 586 23.29 -2.58 -18.21
CA TYR A 586 23.14 -2.97 -19.63
C TYR A 586 24.37 -3.66 -20.22
N GLN A 587 25.42 -3.88 -19.42
CA GLN A 587 26.62 -4.61 -19.83
C GLN A 587 26.80 -5.83 -18.92
N PRO A 588 26.33 -7.01 -19.37
CA PRO A 588 26.47 -8.23 -18.60
C PRO A 588 27.95 -8.52 -18.31
N THR A 589 28.19 -9.17 -17.18
CA THR A 589 29.51 -9.67 -16.79
C THR A 589 30.17 -10.43 -17.94
N ALA A 590 31.45 -10.15 -18.18
CA ALA A 590 32.24 -10.89 -19.17
C ALA A 590 32.20 -12.39 -18.86
N THR A 591 32.11 -13.23 -19.89
CA THR A 591 31.86 -14.67 -19.74
C THR A 591 32.89 -15.41 -18.90
N ASP A 592 34.13 -14.91 -18.85
CA ASP A 592 35.25 -15.43 -18.06
C ASP A 592 35.34 -14.84 -16.64
N ALA A 593 34.60 -13.76 -16.34
CA ALA A 593 34.69 -13.03 -15.08
C ALA A 593 33.64 -13.44 -14.02
N TYR A 594 32.62 -14.23 -14.36
CA TYR A 594 31.54 -14.61 -13.43
C TYR A 594 32.04 -15.22 -12.11
N ARG A 595 33.11 -16.04 -12.15
CA ARG A 595 33.69 -16.64 -10.94
C ARG A 595 34.41 -15.62 -10.08
N ASP A 596 35.09 -14.66 -10.70
CA ASP A 596 35.86 -13.64 -9.99
C ASP A 596 34.93 -12.59 -9.37
N GLU A 597 33.90 -12.17 -10.11
CA GLU A 597 32.82 -11.30 -9.60
C GLU A 597 32.08 -11.94 -8.42
N LEU A 598 31.76 -13.24 -8.54
CA LEU A 598 31.12 -13.97 -7.44
C LEU A 598 32.02 -14.03 -6.20
N ARG A 599 33.31 -14.30 -6.36
CA ARG A 599 34.26 -14.28 -5.23
C ARG A 599 34.30 -12.90 -4.60
N GLN A 600 34.39 -11.84 -5.40
CA GLN A 600 34.39 -10.46 -4.91
C GLN A 600 33.10 -10.14 -4.14
N TYR A 601 31.95 -10.57 -4.64
CA TYR A 601 30.67 -10.40 -3.97
C TYR A 601 30.61 -11.11 -2.61
N LEU A 602 31.23 -12.28 -2.49
CA LEU A 602 31.28 -13.08 -1.25
C LEU A 602 32.33 -12.60 -0.23
N LEU A 603 33.29 -11.75 -0.60
CA LEU A 603 34.34 -11.25 0.32
C LEU A 603 33.78 -10.53 1.56
N ARG A 604 32.61 -9.90 1.44
CA ARG A 604 31.94 -9.19 2.53
C ARG A 604 31.10 -10.10 3.44
N VAL A 605 30.99 -11.39 3.10
CA VAL A 605 30.13 -12.35 3.78
C VAL A 605 30.98 -13.25 4.66
N PRO A 606 30.66 -13.41 5.96
CA PRO A 606 31.41 -14.31 6.83
C PRO A 606 31.40 -15.76 6.31
N GLU A 607 32.55 -16.42 6.24
CA GLU A 607 32.67 -17.80 5.72
C GLU A 607 31.99 -18.84 6.63
N GLU A 608 31.91 -18.56 7.93
CA GLU A 608 31.31 -19.44 8.94
C GLU A 608 29.78 -19.35 8.99
N ASP A 609 29.19 -18.28 8.43
CA ASP A 609 27.74 -18.06 8.43
C ASP A 609 27.11 -18.63 7.15
N GLU A 610 26.62 -19.86 7.26
CA GLU A 610 25.98 -20.55 6.15
C GLU A 610 24.78 -19.77 5.58
N GLU A 611 23.91 -19.23 6.43
CA GLU A 611 22.67 -18.58 6.01
C GLU A 611 22.97 -17.34 5.15
N GLN A 612 23.94 -16.53 5.58
CA GLN A 612 24.36 -15.36 4.81
C GLN A 612 25.05 -15.74 3.50
N GLN A 613 25.85 -16.80 3.48
CA GLN A 613 26.46 -17.31 2.25
C GLN A 613 25.39 -17.77 1.24
N LEU A 614 24.39 -18.52 1.70
CA LEU A 614 23.27 -18.95 0.84
C LEU A 614 22.51 -17.76 0.29
N GLU A 615 22.24 -16.76 1.11
CA GLU A 615 21.53 -15.56 0.69
C GLU A 615 22.35 -14.77 -0.34
N ALA A 616 23.65 -14.60 -0.13
CA ALA A 616 24.53 -13.89 -1.06
C ALA A 616 24.63 -14.56 -2.44
N LEU A 617 24.71 -15.89 -2.50
CA LEU A 617 24.67 -16.62 -3.78
C LEU A 617 23.38 -16.37 -4.55
N ARG A 618 22.24 -16.31 -3.84
CA ARG A 618 20.92 -16.04 -4.45
C ARG A 618 20.84 -14.60 -4.93
N GLN A 619 21.28 -13.65 -4.12
CA GLN A 619 21.31 -12.22 -4.51
C GLN A 619 22.17 -12.01 -5.75
N PHE A 620 23.37 -12.58 -5.79
CA PHE A 620 24.24 -12.51 -6.96
C PHE A 620 23.59 -13.11 -8.20
N LYS A 621 22.99 -14.31 -8.09
CA LYS A 621 22.25 -14.91 -9.21
C LYS A 621 21.15 -13.96 -9.72
N GLN A 622 20.35 -13.39 -8.82
CA GLN A 622 19.24 -12.51 -9.22
C GLN A 622 19.75 -11.24 -9.91
N ALA A 623 20.83 -10.63 -9.42
CA ALA A 623 21.47 -9.47 -10.06
C ALA A 623 21.98 -9.81 -11.46
N GLN A 624 22.68 -10.92 -11.63
CA GLN A 624 23.19 -11.34 -12.94
C GLN A 624 22.07 -11.70 -13.92
N LEU A 625 20.98 -12.32 -13.47
CA LEU A 625 19.80 -12.55 -14.30
C LEU A 625 19.17 -11.23 -14.76
N LEU A 626 19.10 -10.22 -13.88
CA LEU A 626 18.61 -8.89 -14.24
C LEU A 626 19.51 -8.23 -15.28
N HIS A 627 20.85 -8.28 -15.13
CA HIS A 627 21.78 -7.71 -16.12
C HIS A 627 21.67 -8.39 -17.48
N ILE A 628 21.58 -9.72 -17.52
CA ILE A 628 21.39 -10.48 -18.76
C ILE A 628 20.07 -10.08 -19.43
N ALA A 629 18.97 -10.04 -18.67
CA ALA A 629 17.65 -9.66 -19.19
C ALA A 629 17.59 -8.19 -19.64
N ALA A 630 18.20 -7.28 -18.89
CA ALA A 630 18.25 -5.86 -19.23
C ALA A 630 19.05 -5.62 -20.52
N ALA A 631 20.17 -6.33 -20.71
CA ALA A 631 20.98 -6.25 -21.92
C ALA A 631 20.31 -6.88 -23.14
N ASP A 632 19.58 -7.99 -22.95
CA ASP A 632 18.73 -8.63 -23.97
C ASP A 632 17.62 -7.66 -24.42
N ILE A 633 16.88 -7.09 -23.47
CA ILE A 633 15.84 -6.08 -23.71
C ILE A 633 16.39 -4.82 -24.40
N ALA A 634 17.58 -4.36 -24.01
CA ALA A 634 18.20 -3.17 -24.58
C ALA A 634 18.86 -3.42 -25.94
N GLY A 635 18.99 -4.69 -26.37
CA GLY A 635 19.69 -5.08 -27.59
C GLY A 635 21.22 -4.91 -27.52
N THR A 636 21.79 -4.75 -26.32
CA THR A 636 23.24 -4.66 -26.10
C THR A 636 23.89 -6.04 -26.03
N LEU A 637 23.13 -7.07 -25.62
CA LEU A 637 23.52 -8.48 -25.71
C LEU A 637 22.74 -9.14 -26.85
N PRO A 638 23.42 -9.72 -27.87
CA PRO A 638 22.72 -10.54 -28.85
C PRO A 638 22.01 -11.71 -28.16
N VAL A 639 20.73 -11.93 -28.45
CA VAL A 639 19.93 -13.02 -27.86
C VAL A 639 20.62 -14.40 -27.95
N MET A 640 21.38 -14.61 -29.02
CA MET A 640 22.23 -15.78 -29.24
C MET A 640 23.23 -16.07 -28.12
N LYS A 641 23.65 -15.04 -27.39
CA LYS A 641 24.59 -15.09 -26.26
C LYS A 641 23.91 -15.20 -24.90
N VAL A 642 22.59 -15.03 -24.81
CA VAL A 642 21.86 -15.14 -23.54
C VAL A 642 22.06 -16.52 -22.91
N SER A 643 21.94 -17.59 -23.70
CA SER A 643 22.16 -18.96 -23.19
C SER A 643 23.61 -19.19 -22.74
N ASP A 644 24.58 -18.56 -23.42
CA ASP A 644 25.99 -18.63 -23.04
C ASP A 644 26.19 -18.00 -21.65
N HIS A 645 25.70 -16.78 -21.43
CA HIS A 645 25.81 -16.08 -20.15
C HIS A 645 25.10 -16.83 -19.02
N LEU A 646 23.90 -17.37 -19.27
CA LEU A 646 23.17 -18.16 -18.28
C LEU A 646 23.92 -19.45 -17.91
N THR A 647 24.60 -20.07 -18.88
CA THR A 647 25.43 -21.27 -18.66
C THR A 647 26.68 -20.94 -17.85
N TRP A 648 27.41 -19.88 -18.20
CA TRP A 648 28.58 -19.41 -17.43
C TRP A 648 28.22 -19.01 -16.00
N LEU A 649 27.08 -18.34 -15.81
CA LEU A 649 26.55 -18.02 -14.49
C LEU A 649 26.28 -19.29 -13.67
N ALA A 650 25.60 -20.27 -14.26
CA ALA A 650 25.30 -21.55 -13.59
C ALA A 650 26.59 -22.29 -13.20
N GLU A 651 27.61 -22.32 -14.06
CA GLU A 651 28.90 -22.92 -13.73
C GLU A 651 29.63 -22.21 -12.58
N ALA A 652 29.61 -20.88 -12.55
CA ALA A 652 30.17 -20.12 -11.43
C ALA A 652 29.42 -20.41 -10.12
N MET A 653 28.09 -20.56 -10.18
CA MET A 653 27.29 -20.96 -9.02
C MET A 653 27.63 -22.38 -8.56
N ILE A 654 27.81 -23.33 -9.49
CA ILE A 654 28.22 -24.71 -9.17
C ILE A 654 29.59 -24.71 -8.49
N ASP A 655 30.57 -23.97 -9.01
CA ASP A 655 31.91 -23.85 -8.41
C ASP A 655 31.84 -23.37 -6.96
N ALA A 656 31.09 -22.30 -6.69
CA ALA A 656 30.93 -21.75 -5.35
C ALA A 656 30.16 -22.67 -4.40
N VAL A 657 29.09 -23.33 -4.87
CA VAL A 657 28.33 -24.29 -4.06
C VAL A 657 29.19 -25.50 -3.69
N VAL A 658 29.95 -26.04 -4.65
CA VAL A 658 30.87 -27.16 -4.37
C VAL A 658 31.97 -26.71 -3.41
N GLN A 659 32.53 -25.50 -3.57
CA GLN A 659 33.48 -24.90 -2.65
C GLN A 659 32.93 -24.85 -1.23
N GLN A 660 31.72 -24.31 -1.05
CA GLN A 660 31.09 -24.16 0.26
C GLN A 660 30.79 -25.53 0.89
N ALA A 661 30.20 -26.45 0.12
CA ALA A 661 29.93 -27.81 0.59
C ALA A 661 31.23 -28.54 0.99
N TRP A 662 32.30 -28.36 0.21
CA TRP A 662 33.61 -28.94 0.50
C TRP A 662 34.16 -28.46 1.84
N VAL A 663 34.22 -27.14 2.06
CA VAL A 663 34.71 -26.55 3.32
C VAL A 663 33.94 -27.11 4.52
N GLN A 664 32.61 -27.19 4.42
CA GLN A 664 31.77 -27.73 5.49
C GLN A 664 31.99 -29.22 5.75
N MET A 665 32.18 -30.03 4.70
CA MET A 665 32.47 -31.45 4.86
C MET A 665 33.86 -31.68 5.45
N VAL A 666 34.87 -30.93 4.99
CA VAL A 666 36.24 -31.02 5.49
C VAL A 666 36.35 -30.57 6.94
N ALA A 667 35.68 -29.48 7.33
CA ALA A 667 35.66 -29.03 8.72
C ALA A 667 35.11 -30.11 9.68
N ARG A 668 34.19 -30.96 9.20
CA ARG A 668 33.54 -31.98 10.02
C ARG A 668 34.21 -33.35 10.00
N TYR A 669 34.75 -33.76 8.86
CA TYR A 669 35.25 -35.13 8.64
C TYR A 669 36.73 -35.19 8.25
N GLY A 670 37.36 -34.05 7.97
CA GLY A 670 38.67 -33.98 7.29
C GLY A 670 38.57 -34.26 5.80
N GLN A 671 39.71 -34.45 5.15
CA GLN A 671 39.80 -34.77 3.72
C GLN A 671 39.99 -36.28 3.50
N PRO A 672 39.46 -36.84 2.41
CA PRO A 672 39.80 -38.20 2.00
C PRO A 672 41.32 -38.39 1.80
N THR A 673 41.89 -39.42 2.42
CA THR A 673 43.35 -39.64 2.49
C THR A 673 44.03 -39.85 1.14
N HIS A 674 43.29 -40.37 0.15
CA HIS A 674 43.79 -40.54 -1.23
C HIS A 674 44.10 -39.21 -1.94
N LEU A 675 43.70 -38.07 -1.38
CA LEU A 675 43.96 -36.74 -1.96
C LEU A 675 45.34 -36.17 -1.61
N ARG A 676 46.11 -36.79 -0.69
CA ARG A 676 47.42 -36.27 -0.26
C ARG A 676 48.41 -36.04 -1.39
N GLU A 677 48.33 -36.85 -2.45
CA GLU A 677 49.19 -36.75 -3.63
C GLU A 677 48.45 -36.21 -4.87
N ARG A 678 47.22 -35.69 -4.70
CA ARG A 678 46.37 -35.20 -5.79
C ARG A 678 46.21 -33.69 -5.72
N ASN A 679 46.52 -33.01 -6.83
CA ASN A 679 46.13 -31.62 -7.02
C ASN A 679 44.67 -31.56 -7.50
N GLY A 680 43.72 -31.77 -6.58
CA GLY A 680 42.30 -31.83 -6.91
C GLY A 680 41.45 -32.36 -5.75
N ARG A 681 40.15 -32.44 -5.98
CA ARG A 681 39.16 -32.89 -4.97
C ARG A 681 38.67 -34.31 -5.19
N GLY A 682 39.03 -34.98 -6.29
CA GLY A 682 38.54 -36.33 -6.60
C GLY A 682 37.01 -36.38 -6.79
N PHE A 683 36.39 -35.25 -7.14
CA PHE A 683 34.95 -35.08 -7.29
C PHE A 683 34.65 -34.26 -8.55
N ALA A 684 33.62 -34.68 -9.31
CA ALA A 684 33.17 -34.01 -10.51
C ALA A 684 31.64 -33.87 -10.54
N VAL A 685 31.19 -32.77 -11.14
CA VAL A 685 29.80 -32.52 -11.50
C VAL A 685 29.71 -32.54 -13.01
N VAL A 686 28.83 -33.39 -13.53
CA VAL A 686 28.53 -33.52 -14.96
C VAL A 686 27.20 -32.84 -15.23
N GLY A 687 27.20 -31.83 -16.09
CA GLY A 687 26.00 -31.17 -16.58
C GLY A 687 25.41 -31.93 -17.75
N TYR A 688 24.15 -32.32 -17.64
CA TYR A 688 23.33 -32.93 -18.69
C TYR A 688 22.35 -31.91 -19.27
N GLY A 689 21.50 -32.36 -20.20
CA GLY A 689 20.36 -31.58 -20.70
C GLY A 689 20.77 -30.21 -21.23
N LYS A 690 20.05 -29.17 -20.79
CA LYS A 690 20.26 -27.79 -21.25
C LYS A 690 21.59 -27.21 -20.77
N LEU A 691 22.02 -27.51 -19.55
CA LEU A 691 23.31 -27.05 -19.00
C LEU A 691 24.48 -27.62 -19.81
N GLY A 692 24.43 -28.94 -20.05
CA GLY A 692 25.46 -29.64 -20.81
C GLY A 692 25.51 -29.20 -22.28
N GLY A 693 24.34 -28.88 -22.85
CA GLY A 693 24.19 -28.41 -24.23
C GLY A 693 24.21 -26.90 -24.45
N TRP A 694 24.65 -26.07 -23.49
CA TRP A 694 24.74 -24.60 -23.64
C TRP A 694 23.40 -23.93 -24.03
N GLU A 695 22.31 -24.36 -23.40
CA GLU A 695 20.94 -24.00 -23.76
C GLU A 695 20.08 -23.62 -22.54
N LEU A 696 20.71 -23.09 -21.48
CA LEU A 696 19.94 -22.59 -20.34
C LEU A 696 19.08 -21.38 -20.75
N GLY A 697 17.82 -21.38 -20.29
CA GLY A 697 16.96 -20.20 -20.24
C GLY A 697 16.81 -19.67 -18.80
N TYR A 698 16.22 -18.48 -18.64
CA TYR A 698 16.16 -17.74 -17.37
C TYR A 698 15.66 -18.55 -16.16
N SER A 699 14.71 -19.48 -16.37
CA SER A 699 14.09 -20.32 -15.34
C SER A 699 14.44 -21.81 -15.46
N SER A 700 15.54 -22.17 -16.12
CA SER A 700 15.89 -23.58 -16.34
C SER A 700 16.44 -24.27 -15.09
N ASP A 701 16.06 -25.53 -14.93
CA ASP A 701 16.65 -26.47 -13.97
C ASP A 701 18.07 -26.87 -14.39
N LEU A 702 18.86 -27.36 -13.43
CA LEU A 702 20.20 -27.92 -13.66
C LEU A 702 20.17 -29.45 -13.59
N ASP A 703 20.38 -30.11 -14.73
CA ASP A 703 20.50 -31.57 -14.79
C ASP A 703 21.91 -31.99 -14.38
N LEU A 704 22.11 -32.50 -13.16
CA LEU A 704 23.43 -32.77 -12.59
C LEU A 704 23.62 -34.25 -12.22
N VAL A 705 24.79 -34.80 -12.59
CA VAL A 705 25.27 -36.12 -12.13
C VAL A 705 26.61 -35.96 -11.42
N PHE A 706 26.78 -36.62 -10.28
CA PHE A 706 27.97 -36.51 -9.45
C PHE A 706 28.87 -37.75 -9.59
N LEU A 707 30.17 -37.52 -9.79
CA LEU A 707 31.17 -38.58 -9.92
C LEU A 707 32.31 -38.39 -8.92
N HIS A 708 32.93 -39.49 -8.52
CA HIS A 708 34.21 -39.49 -7.80
C HIS A 708 35.12 -40.63 -8.31
N ASP A 709 36.39 -40.63 -7.94
CA ASP A 709 37.33 -41.73 -8.22
C ASP A 709 37.98 -42.30 -6.95
N CYS A 710 37.29 -42.13 -5.82
CA CYS A 710 37.68 -42.65 -4.52
C CYS A 710 37.90 -44.18 -4.48
N PRO A 711 39.09 -44.65 -4.05
CA PRO A 711 39.33 -46.04 -3.68
C PRO A 711 38.38 -46.53 -2.57
N MET A 712 38.19 -47.86 -2.48
CA MET A 712 37.33 -48.48 -1.45
C MET A 712 37.92 -48.42 -0.04
N ASP A 713 39.24 -48.30 0.08
CA ASP A 713 40.01 -48.31 1.32
C ASP A 713 40.39 -46.91 1.82
N ALA A 714 40.00 -45.86 1.09
CA ALA A 714 40.24 -44.47 1.49
C ALA A 714 39.31 -44.07 2.66
N MET A 715 39.90 -43.44 3.66
CA MET A 715 39.20 -42.87 4.83
C MET A 715 39.40 -41.36 4.88
N THR A 716 38.66 -40.64 5.71
CA THR A 716 38.90 -39.21 5.95
C THR A 716 39.84 -38.97 7.12
N ASP A 717 40.61 -37.88 7.10
CA ASP A 717 41.68 -37.61 8.08
C ASP A 717 41.33 -36.61 9.20
N GLY A 718 40.05 -36.33 9.41
CA GLY A 718 39.58 -35.43 10.48
C GLY A 718 39.22 -36.13 11.77
N GLU A 719 38.73 -35.38 12.76
CA GLU A 719 38.38 -35.91 14.09
C GLU A 719 37.32 -37.02 14.04
N ARG A 720 36.42 -36.95 13.04
CA ARG A 720 35.40 -37.96 12.78
C ARG A 720 35.69 -38.67 11.46
N GLU A 721 36.48 -39.74 11.56
CA GLU A 721 36.82 -40.61 10.44
C GLU A 721 35.57 -41.30 9.86
N ILE A 722 35.43 -41.21 8.54
CA ILE A 722 34.41 -41.92 7.75
C ILE A 722 35.03 -42.50 6.47
N ASP A 723 34.32 -43.42 5.83
CA ASP A 723 34.66 -43.94 4.51
C ASP A 723 34.69 -42.82 3.45
N GLY A 724 35.69 -42.84 2.56
CA GLY A 724 35.90 -41.81 1.55
C GLY A 724 34.76 -41.72 0.53
N ARG A 725 34.12 -42.84 0.15
CA ARG A 725 32.93 -42.82 -0.72
C ARG A 725 31.73 -42.24 0.01
N GLN A 726 31.59 -42.55 1.31
CA GLN A 726 30.58 -41.93 2.16
C GLN A 726 30.79 -40.41 2.29
N PHE A 727 32.03 -39.92 2.33
CA PHE A 727 32.33 -38.50 2.29
C PHE A 727 31.77 -37.83 1.03
N TYR A 728 32.05 -38.38 -0.16
CA TYR A 728 31.53 -37.83 -1.42
C TYR A 728 30.01 -37.93 -1.55
N LEU A 729 29.39 -38.97 -0.98
CA LEU A 729 27.94 -39.07 -0.92
C LEU A 729 27.34 -37.94 -0.08
N ARG A 730 27.93 -37.66 1.09
CA ARG A 730 27.51 -36.54 1.95
C ARG A 730 27.77 -35.19 1.29
N LEU A 731 28.87 -35.05 0.56
CA LEU A 731 29.18 -33.86 -0.23
C LEU A 731 28.10 -33.60 -1.29
N ALA A 732 27.73 -34.61 -2.08
CA ALA A 732 26.67 -34.49 -3.08
C ALA A 732 25.31 -34.16 -2.44
N GLN A 733 24.96 -34.79 -1.31
CA GLN A 733 23.75 -34.44 -0.55
C GLN A 733 23.77 -32.99 -0.08
N ARG A 734 24.94 -32.50 0.36
CA ARG A 734 25.10 -31.12 0.81
C ARG A 734 24.97 -30.13 -0.35
N ILE A 735 25.57 -30.41 -1.49
CA ILE A 735 25.41 -29.62 -2.72
C ILE A 735 23.91 -29.49 -3.08
N MET A 736 23.18 -30.60 -3.11
CA MET A 736 21.73 -30.60 -3.38
C MET A 736 20.96 -29.72 -2.38
N HIS A 737 21.32 -29.78 -1.11
CA HIS A 737 20.72 -28.96 -0.06
C HIS A 737 21.00 -27.45 -0.26
N LEU A 738 22.25 -27.07 -0.56
CA LEU A 738 22.62 -25.66 -0.76
C LEU A 738 21.87 -25.03 -1.96
N PHE A 739 21.65 -25.80 -3.03
CA PHE A 739 20.87 -25.37 -4.18
C PHE A 739 19.38 -25.16 -3.87
N SER A 740 18.77 -26.14 -3.19
CA SER A 740 17.31 -26.24 -3.01
C SER A 740 16.76 -25.55 -1.77
N THR A 741 17.60 -25.22 -0.79
CA THR A 741 17.15 -24.55 0.44
C THR A 741 16.53 -23.19 0.10
N ARG A 742 15.42 -22.84 0.77
CA ARG A 742 14.72 -21.57 0.53
C ARG A 742 15.14 -20.54 1.58
N THR A 743 15.68 -19.41 1.12
CA THR A 743 15.97 -18.21 1.94
C THR A 743 14.98 -17.08 1.61
N SER A 744 15.19 -15.87 2.14
CA SER A 744 14.44 -14.66 1.76
C SER A 744 14.48 -14.41 0.26
N SER A 745 15.60 -14.68 -0.40
CA SER A 745 15.77 -14.54 -1.86
C SER A 745 15.41 -15.81 -2.66
N GLY A 746 14.65 -16.74 -2.09
CA GLY A 746 14.18 -17.94 -2.78
C GLY A 746 15.18 -19.10 -2.76
N ILE A 747 15.21 -19.89 -3.84
CA ILE A 747 16.16 -21.01 -4.02
C ILE A 747 17.24 -20.60 -5.02
N LEU A 748 18.38 -21.29 -5.03
CA LEU A 748 19.46 -20.98 -5.96
C LEU A 748 19.14 -21.56 -7.34
N TYR A 749 18.99 -22.88 -7.47
CA TYR A 749 18.49 -23.55 -8.68
C TYR A 749 17.70 -24.79 -8.29
N GLU A 750 16.69 -25.14 -9.09
CA GLU A 750 16.17 -26.51 -9.06
C GLU A 750 17.20 -27.44 -9.71
N VAL A 751 17.46 -28.57 -9.06
CA VAL A 751 18.47 -29.53 -9.52
C VAL A 751 17.81 -30.87 -9.78
N ASP A 752 17.98 -31.38 -10.99
CA ASP A 752 17.51 -32.69 -11.40
C ASP A 752 18.67 -33.68 -11.51
N ALA A 753 18.67 -34.69 -10.64
CA ALA A 753 19.68 -35.75 -10.63
C ALA A 753 19.14 -37.09 -11.18
N ARG A 754 18.03 -37.10 -11.91
CA ARG A 754 17.37 -38.34 -12.40
C ARG A 754 18.10 -39.02 -13.55
N LEU A 755 19.01 -38.33 -14.24
CA LEU A 755 19.81 -38.90 -15.34
C LEU A 755 21.06 -39.67 -14.87
N ARG A 756 21.26 -39.82 -13.57
CA ARG A 756 22.34 -40.66 -13.01
C ARG A 756 22.07 -42.16 -13.24
N PRO A 757 23.08 -43.03 -13.17
CA PRO A 757 22.91 -44.48 -13.27
C PRO A 757 21.79 -45.03 -12.38
N SER A 758 20.91 -45.86 -12.94
CA SER A 758 19.71 -46.41 -12.27
C SER A 758 18.67 -45.36 -11.82
N GLY A 759 18.78 -44.12 -12.30
CA GLY A 759 17.86 -43.03 -12.04
C GLY A 759 17.65 -42.74 -10.56
N ALA A 760 16.41 -42.50 -10.15
CA ALA A 760 16.06 -42.18 -8.76
C ALA A 760 16.41 -43.28 -7.74
N ALA A 761 16.52 -44.54 -8.17
CA ALA A 761 16.89 -45.67 -7.33
C ALA A 761 18.40 -45.84 -7.16
N GLY A 762 19.20 -45.22 -8.04
CA GLY A 762 20.67 -45.27 -7.98
C GLY A 762 21.27 -44.37 -6.91
N MET A 763 22.52 -44.66 -6.55
CA MET A 763 23.32 -43.82 -5.65
C MET A 763 23.41 -42.39 -6.20
N LEU A 764 23.42 -41.39 -5.32
CA LEU A 764 23.49 -39.99 -5.73
C LEU A 764 24.85 -39.62 -6.36
N VAL A 765 25.91 -40.32 -5.95
CA VAL A 765 27.26 -40.19 -6.49
C VAL A 765 27.76 -41.58 -6.89
N THR A 766 28.50 -41.65 -8.00
CA THR A 766 29.00 -42.91 -8.55
C THR A 766 30.51 -42.81 -8.81
N THR A 767 31.25 -43.92 -8.66
CA THR A 767 32.64 -43.95 -9.11
C THR A 767 32.71 -43.82 -10.63
N ALA A 768 33.73 -43.15 -11.19
CA ALA A 768 33.92 -43.09 -12.63
C ALA A 768 34.00 -44.48 -13.30
N GLU A 769 34.58 -45.48 -12.62
CA GLU A 769 34.61 -46.87 -13.10
C GLU A 769 33.22 -47.51 -13.16
N ALA A 770 32.45 -47.47 -12.07
CA ALA A 770 31.07 -47.99 -12.07
C ALA A 770 30.15 -47.21 -13.04
N PHE A 771 30.41 -45.92 -13.26
CA PHE A 771 29.71 -45.16 -14.29
C PHE A 771 30.04 -45.70 -15.69
N ALA A 772 31.32 -45.98 -15.98
CA ALA A 772 31.72 -46.58 -17.25
C ALA A 772 31.09 -47.97 -17.46
N ASP A 773 31.12 -48.82 -16.43
CA ASP A 773 30.55 -50.17 -16.46
C ASP A 773 29.04 -50.13 -16.73
N TYR A 774 28.30 -49.29 -15.99
CA TYR A 774 26.87 -49.08 -16.22
C TYR A 774 26.57 -48.60 -17.64
N GLN A 775 27.32 -47.60 -18.13
CA GLN A 775 27.12 -47.06 -19.49
C GLN A 775 27.41 -48.09 -20.59
N GLN A 776 28.33 -49.04 -20.35
CA GLN A 776 28.67 -50.10 -21.30
C GLN A 776 27.66 -51.26 -21.29
N ASN A 777 27.21 -51.66 -20.10
CA ASN A 777 26.54 -52.95 -19.91
C ASN A 777 25.03 -52.84 -19.60
N GLU A 778 24.57 -51.72 -19.05
CA GLU A 778 23.18 -51.57 -18.58
C GLU A 778 22.42 -50.42 -19.24
N ALA A 779 23.11 -49.36 -19.65
CA ALA A 779 22.47 -48.14 -20.14
C ALA A 779 21.70 -48.35 -21.46
N TRP A 780 20.50 -47.78 -21.51
CA TRP A 780 19.66 -47.79 -22.71
C TRP A 780 20.14 -46.76 -23.75
N THR A 781 19.73 -46.93 -25.01
CA THR A 781 20.04 -46.00 -26.10
C THR A 781 19.64 -44.54 -25.78
N TRP A 782 18.53 -44.31 -25.08
CA TRP A 782 18.10 -42.96 -24.69
C TRP A 782 19.03 -42.34 -23.62
N GLU A 783 19.69 -43.14 -22.78
CA GLU A 783 20.71 -42.65 -21.84
C GLU A 783 21.99 -42.26 -22.60
N HIS A 784 22.35 -43.01 -23.64
CA HIS A 784 23.44 -42.62 -24.54
C HIS A 784 23.09 -41.35 -25.33
N GLN A 785 21.82 -41.15 -25.74
CA GLN A 785 21.37 -39.89 -26.34
C GLN A 785 21.55 -38.72 -25.37
N ALA A 786 21.17 -38.88 -24.10
CA ALA A 786 21.38 -37.87 -23.07
C ALA A 786 22.88 -37.59 -22.82
N LEU A 787 23.73 -38.63 -22.88
CA LEU A 787 25.18 -38.54 -22.72
C LEU A 787 25.86 -37.73 -23.84
N VAL A 788 25.27 -37.64 -25.04
CA VAL A 788 25.76 -36.73 -26.11
C VAL A 788 25.84 -35.30 -25.60
N ARG A 789 24.85 -34.86 -24.81
CA ARG A 789 24.80 -33.50 -24.25
C ARG A 789 25.59 -33.34 -22.95
N ALA A 790 26.11 -34.42 -22.38
CA ALA A 790 26.79 -34.39 -21.09
C ALA A 790 28.22 -33.83 -21.21
N ARG A 791 28.62 -32.99 -20.24
CA ARG A 791 30.00 -32.51 -20.09
C ARG A 791 30.31 -32.22 -18.62
N VAL A 792 31.59 -32.23 -18.26
CA VAL A 792 32.03 -31.79 -16.93
C VAL A 792 31.84 -30.28 -16.81
N VAL A 793 31.15 -29.86 -15.75
CA VAL A 793 30.95 -28.43 -15.39
C VAL A 793 31.73 -28.05 -14.13
N TYR A 794 32.17 -29.05 -13.37
CA TYR A 794 33.08 -28.90 -12.24
C TYR A 794 33.89 -30.19 -12.09
N GLY A 795 35.20 -30.08 -11.89
CA GLY A 795 36.04 -31.24 -11.61
C GLY A 795 37.52 -30.92 -11.77
N ASP A 796 38.38 -31.73 -11.16
CA ASP A 796 39.81 -31.64 -11.42
C ASP A 796 40.19 -32.25 -12.78
N PRO A 797 41.34 -31.87 -13.37
CA PRO A 797 41.72 -32.30 -14.72
C PRO A 797 41.78 -33.82 -14.90
N GLN A 798 42.12 -34.58 -13.86
CA GLN A 798 42.22 -36.03 -13.94
C GLN A 798 40.85 -36.68 -14.09
N LEU A 799 39.89 -36.31 -13.23
CA LEU A 799 38.53 -36.87 -13.29
C LEU A 799 37.79 -36.38 -14.54
N GLN A 800 38.08 -35.14 -14.99
CA GLN A 800 37.56 -34.62 -16.26
C GLN A 800 38.04 -35.47 -17.45
N GLN A 801 39.36 -35.72 -17.56
CA GLN A 801 39.91 -36.56 -18.62
C GLN A 801 39.33 -37.98 -18.58
N GLN A 802 39.13 -38.53 -17.39
CA GLN A 802 38.53 -39.86 -17.22
C GLN A 802 37.08 -39.87 -17.72
N PHE A 803 36.25 -38.90 -17.35
CA PHE A 803 34.89 -38.78 -17.86
C PHE A 803 34.85 -38.59 -19.38
N ASP A 804 35.68 -37.70 -19.92
CA ASP A 804 35.73 -37.42 -21.36
C ASP A 804 36.14 -38.67 -22.15
N ALA A 805 37.07 -39.47 -21.62
CA ALA A 805 37.46 -40.76 -22.20
C ALA A 805 36.30 -41.77 -22.18
N ILE A 806 35.59 -41.90 -21.05
CA ILE A 806 34.43 -42.78 -20.92
C ILE A 806 33.34 -42.35 -21.90
N ARG A 807 32.94 -41.07 -21.88
CA ARG A 807 31.93 -40.52 -22.78
C ARG A 807 32.31 -40.79 -24.24
N ARG A 808 33.56 -40.48 -24.62
CA ARG A 808 34.05 -40.74 -25.97
C ARG A 808 33.94 -42.22 -26.33
N GLN A 809 34.38 -43.12 -25.46
CA GLN A 809 34.30 -44.56 -25.69
C GLN A 809 32.86 -45.00 -25.99
N ILE A 810 31.91 -44.61 -25.14
CA ILE A 810 30.47 -44.95 -25.28
C ILE A 810 29.88 -44.39 -26.57
N LEU A 811 30.18 -43.13 -26.89
CA LEU A 811 29.66 -42.50 -28.11
C LEU A 811 30.23 -43.19 -29.36
N THR A 812 31.49 -43.64 -29.33
CA THR A 812 32.14 -44.36 -30.44
C THR A 812 31.86 -45.87 -30.52
N THR A 813 30.97 -46.40 -29.69
CA THR A 813 30.52 -47.80 -29.80
C THR A 813 29.88 -48.06 -31.16
N ALA A 814 30.26 -49.15 -31.83
CA ALA A 814 29.64 -49.55 -33.08
C ALA A 814 28.17 -49.95 -32.85
N ARG A 815 27.25 -49.37 -33.61
CA ARG A 815 25.81 -49.62 -33.52
C ARG A 815 25.24 -50.03 -34.86
N ASP A 816 24.24 -50.90 -34.85
CA ASP A 816 23.44 -51.17 -36.05
C ASP A 816 22.61 -49.92 -36.38
N GLY A 817 22.81 -49.38 -37.58
CA GLY A 817 22.20 -48.12 -38.00
C GLY A 817 20.67 -48.17 -38.07
N GLU A 818 20.09 -49.28 -38.53
CA GLU A 818 18.63 -49.42 -38.66
C GLU A 818 17.98 -49.58 -37.28
N VAL A 819 18.60 -50.37 -36.39
CA VAL A 819 18.12 -50.55 -35.02
C VAL A 819 18.16 -49.22 -34.27
N LEU A 820 19.30 -48.52 -34.30
CA LEU A 820 19.46 -47.23 -33.64
C LEU A 820 18.46 -46.18 -34.17
N GLN A 821 18.29 -46.08 -35.49
CA GLN A 821 17.33 -45.16 -36.10
C GLN A 821 15.91 -45.42 -35.61
N LYS A 822 15.51 -46.70 -35.56
CA LYS A 822 14.20 -47.11 -35.06
C LYS A 822 14.01 -46.75 -33.58
N GLU A 823 14.98 -47.07 -32.72
CA GLU A 823 14.91 -46.77 -31.28
C GLU A 823 14.77 -45.28 -31.01
N VAL A 824 15.55 -44.45 -31.69
CA VAL A 824 15.50 -42.97 -31.54
C VAL A 824 14.13 -42.43 -32.01
N ARG A 825 13.63 -42.91 -33.16
CA ARG A 825 12.31 -42.49 -33.69
C ARG A 825 11.18 -42.88 -32.74
N GLU A 826 11.13 -44.14 -32.30
CA GLU A 826 10.09 -44.64 -31.39
C GLU A 826 10.10 -43.89 -30.06
N MET A 827 11.29 -43.60 -29.51
CA MET A 827 11.42 -42.79 -28.30
C MET A 827 10.88 -41.38 -28.51
N ARG A 828 11.22 -40.72 -29.63
CA ARG A 828 10.72 -39.38 -29.93
C ARG A 828 9.21 -39.32 -30.07
N GLU A 829 8.63 -40.27 -30.79
CA GLU A 829 7.17 -40.36 -30.99
C GLU A 829 6.45 -40.58 -29.66
N LYS A 830 7.01 -41.44 -28.80
CA LYS A 830 6.51 -41.64 -27.44
C LYS A 830 6.56 -40.36 -26.61
N MET A 831 7.67 -39.61 -26.65
CA MET A 831 7.79 -38.32 -25.96
C MET A 831 6.80 -37.29 -26.51
N ARG A 832 6.64 -37.21 -27.84
CA ARG A 832 5.68 -36.28 -28.48
C ARG A 832 4.26 -36.57 -28.00
N ALA A 833 3.85 -37.83 -27.97
CA ALA A 833 2.51 -38.23 -27.55
C ALA A 833 2.19 -37.89 -26.08
N HIS A 834 3.19 -37.83 -25.20
CA HIS A 834 3.00 -37.50 -23.78
C HIS A 834 3.11 -36.00 -23.49
N LEU A 835 3.92 -35.27 -24.26
CA LEU A 835 4.28 -33.88 -23.96
C LEU A 835 3.59 -32.85 -24.88
N SER A 836 3.15 -33.21 -26.09
CA SER A 836 2.52 -32.24 -26.99
C SER A 836 1.18 -31.75 -26.44
N GLY A 837 0.92 -30.46 -26.53
CA GLY A 837 -0.34 -29.86 -26.12
C GLY A 837 -1.54 -30.44 -26.87
N LYS A 838 -2.72 -30.47 -26.23
CA LYS A 838 -3.98 -30.89 -26.88
C LYS A 838 -4.56 -29.86 -27.85
N GLN A 839 -3.98 -28.66 -27.92
CA GLN A 839 -4.44 -27.53 -28.74
C GLN A 839 -3.83 -27.64 -30.14
N ARG A 840 -4.65 -28.03 -31.13
CA ARG A 840 -4.20 -28.28 -32.52
C ARG A 840 -3.89 -27.01 -33.31
N ASP A 841 -4.27 -25.86 -32.80
CA ASP A 841 -4.15 -24.53 -33.40
C ASP A 841 -2.90 -23.76 -32.92
N ARG A 842 -2.03 -24.40 -32.12
CA ARG A 842 -0.78 -23.82 -31.64
C ARG A 842 0.41 -24.73 -31.92
N PHE A 843 1.57 -24.10 -32.06
CA PHE A 843 2.85 -24.78 -32.22
C PHE A 843 3.67 -24.63 -30.92
N ASP A 844 3.96 -25.75 -30.25
CA ASP A 844 4.94 -25.81 -29.17
C ASP A 844 6.36 -25.84 -29.75
N ILE A 845 7.11 -24.76 -29.51
CA ILE A 845 8.43 -24.53 -30.09
C ILE A 845 9.42 -25.66 -29.75
N LYS A 846 9.24 -26.29 -28.59
CA LYS A 846 10.13 -27.34 -28.11
C LYS A 846 9.66 -28.72 -28.54
N VAL A 847 8.38 -29.03 -28.35
CA VAL A 847 7.88 -30.41 -28.32
C VAL A 847 7.25 -30.87 -29.63
N ASP A 848 6.74 -29.97 -30.46
CA ASP A 848 6.02 -30.35 -31.67
C ASP A 848 6.96 -30.71 -32.82
N ALA A 849 6.36 -31.23 -33.91
CA ALA A 849 7.10 -31.56 -35.12
C ALA A 849 7.73 -30.30 -35.74
N GLY A 850 9.01 -30.39 -36.07
CA GLY A 850 9.81 -29.26 -36.53
C GLY A 850 10.36 -28.37 -35.41
N GLY A 851 10.16 -28.73 -34.15
CA GLY A 851 10.64 -27.99 -32.98
C GLY A 851 12.06 -28.35 -32.53
N ILE A 852 12.51 -27.73 -31.44
CA ILE A 852 13.88 -27.88 -30.90
C ILE A 852 14.22 -29.35 -30.57
N THR A 853 13.28 -30.10 -29.98
CA THR A 853 13.53 -31.50 -29.60
C THR A 853 13.80 -32.38 -30.83
N ASP A 854 13.23 -32.06 -31.99
CA ASP A 854 13.53 -32.81 -33.23
C ASP A 854 14.98 -32.59 -33.65
N ILE A 855 15.49 -31.35 -33.56
CA ILE A 855 16.89 -31.02 -33.88
C ILE A 855 17.85 -31.71 -32.89
N GLU A 856 17.51 -31.69 -31.60
CA GLU A 856 18.28 -32.42 -30.57
C GLU A 856 18.36 -33.91 -30.89
N PHE A 857 17.25 -34.53 -31.26
CA PHE A 857 17.21 -35.96 -31.58
C PHE A 857 17.99 -36.28 -32.87
N ILE A 858 17.92 -35.43 -33.90
CA ILE A 858 18.72 -35.58 -35.13
C ILE A 858 20.21 -35.55 -34.80
N THR A 859 20.68 -34.54 -34.05
CA THR A 859 22.09 -34.40 -33.71
C THR A 859 22.58 -35.56 -32.83
N GLN A 860 21.81 -35.96 -31.82
CA GLN A 860 22.13 -37.10 -30.95
C GLN A 860 22.23 -38.40 -31.74
N TYR A 861 21.26 -38.66 -32.63
CA TYR A 861 21.26 -39.84 -33.49
C TYR A 861 22.50 -39.89 -34.38
N LEU A 862 22.81 -38.80 -35.07
CA LEU A 862 23.94 -38.78 -36.00
C LEU A 862 25.28 -38.95 -35.28
N VAL A 863 25.42 -38.39 -34.07
CA VAL A 863 26.59 -38.65 -33.23
C VAL A 863 26.67 -40.14 -32.87
N LEU A 864 25.59 -40.74 -32.35
CA LEU A 864 25.60 -42.16 -31.95
C LEU A 864 25.80 -43.13 -33.12
N ARG A 865 25.32 -42.77 -34.32
CA ARG A 865 25.45 -43.57 -35.54
C ARG A 865 26.86 -43.51 -36.13
N TYR A 866 27.45 -42.32 -36.20
CA TYR A 866 28.68 -42.10 -36.99
C TYR A 866 29.93 -41.85 -36.15
N ALA A 867 29.85 -41.67 -34.83
CA ALA A 867 31.03 -41.41 -34.02
C ALA A 867 32.05 -42.55 -34.01
N HIS A 868 31.63 -43.80 -34.24
CA HIS A 868 32.55 -44.94 -34.41
C HIS A 868 33.57 -44.68 -35.53
N ASP A 869 33.08 -44.28 -36.71
CA ASP A 869 33.91 -43.99 -37.89
C ASP A 869 34.51 -42.59 -37.86
N LYS A 870 33.82 -41.63 -37.23
CA LYS A 870 34.20 -40.22 -37.12
C LYS A 870 34.28 -39.79 -35.64
N PRO A 871 35.31 -40.19 -34.87
CA PRO A 871 35.38 -39.87 -33.44
C PRO A 871 35.41 -38.37 -33.10
N LYS A 872 35.74 -37.51 -34.08
CA LYS A 872 35.71 -36.05 -33.92
C LYS A 872 34.31 -35.51 -33.58
N LEU A 873 33.24 -36.24 -33.93
CA LEU A 873 31.86 -35.87 -33.59
C LEU A 873 31.61 -35.80 -32.07
N THR A 874 32.48 -36.43 -31.26
CA THR A 874 32.35 -36.45 -29.80
C THR A 874 32.94 -35.22 -29.09
N ARG A 875 33.55 -34.28 -29.82
CA ARG A 875 34.30 -33.15 -29.23
C ARG A 875 33.43 -32.15 -28.47
N TRP A 876 32.22 -31.88 -28.97
CA TRP A 876 31.29 -30.91 -28.39
C TRP A 876 29.98 -31.59 -27.97
N SER A 877 29.15 -30.88 -27.22
CA SER A 877 27.91 -31.40 -26.60
C SER A 877 26.66 -30.57 -26.90
N ASP A 878 26.81 -29.39 -27.49
CA ASP A 878 25.73 -28.49 -27.92
C ASP A 878 25.42 -28.65 -29.42
N ASN A 879 24.17 -28.37 -29.78
CA ASN A 879 23.65 -28.63 -31.12
C ASN A 879 24.37 -27.83 -32.21
N VAL A 880 24.74 -26.58 -31.94
CA VAL A 880 25.40 -25.70 -32.93
C VAL A 880 26.76 -26.29 -33.33
N ARG A 881 27.62 -26.57 -32.36
CA ARG A 881 28.94 -27.15 -32.64
C ARG A 881 28.87 -28.61 -33.09
N ILE A 882 27.84 -29.37 -32.69
CA ILE A 882 27.61 -30.71 -33.23
C ILE A 882 27.22 -30.66 -34.71
N LEU A 883 26.31 -29.77 -35.12
CA LEU A 883 25.95 -29.57 -36.53
C LEU A 883 27.14 -29.14 -37.37
N GLU A 884 27.99 -28.25 -36.83
CA GLU A 884 29.25 -27.87 -37.46
C GLU A 884 30.19 -29.08 -37.63
N LEU A 885 30.33 -29.93 -36.60
CA LEU A 885 31.12 -31.15 -36.68
C LEU A 885 30.55 -32.16 -37.69
N LEU A 886 29.23 -32.27 -37.81
CA LEU A 886 28.58 -33.15 -38.78
C LEU A 886 28.90 -32.73 -40.21
N ALA A 887 28.92 -31.42 -40.49
CA ALA A 887 29.35 -30.89 -41.78
C ALA A 887 30.86 -31.10 -42.03
N GLN A 888 31.71 -30.75 -41.07
CA GLN A 888 33.17 -30.89 -41.17
C GLN A 888 33.68 -32.34 -41.34
N ASN A 889 32.84 -33.34 -41.04
CA ASN A 889 33.17 -34.76 -41.14
C ASN A 889 32.38 -35.50 -42.23
N ASP A 890 31.78 -34.75 -43.17
CA ASP A 890 31.07 -35.24 -44.35
C ASP A 890 29.87 -36.14 -44.02
N ILE A 891 29.20 -35.90 -42.89
CA ILE A 891 27.97 -36.62 -42.51
C ILE A 891 26.73 -35.89 -43.02
N MET A 892 26.72 -34.56 -42.94
CA MET A 892 25.61 -33.71 -43.35
C MET A 892 26.11 -32.64 -44.32
N ASP A 893 25.32 -32.33 -45.34
CA ASP A 893 25.63 -31.24 -46.26
C ASP A 893 25.74 -29.91 -45.51
N GLU A 894 26.70 -29.05 -45.88
CA GLU A 894 26.91 -27.78 -45.17
C GLU A 894 25.65 -26.88 -45.16
N ASP A 895 24.88 -26.87 -46.24
CA ASP A 895 23.67 -26.07 -46.33
C ASP A 895 22.57 -26.60 -45.40
N GLU A 896 22.43 -27.92 -45.25
CA GLU A 896 21.50 -28.53 -44.30
C GLU A 896 21.92 -28.24 -42.85
N ALA A 897 23.22 -28.39 -42.53
CA ALA A 897 23.75 -28.11 -41.20
C ALA A 897 23.57 -26.62 -40.81
N ARG A 898 23.81 -25.69 -41.75
CA ARG A 898 23.57 -24.26 -41.56
C ARG A 898 22.08 -23.96 -41.38
N ALA A 899 21.21 -24.58 -42.16
CA ALA A 899 19.76 -24.38 -42.06
C ALA A 899 19.20 -24.88 -40.72
N LEU A 900 19.63 -26.06 -40.25
CA LEU A 900 19.27 -26.58 -38.93
C LEU A 900 19.84 -25.74 -37.78
N THR A 901 21.06 -25.23 -37.94
CA THR A 901 21.67 -24.33 -36.96
C THR A 901 20.83 -23.06 -36.84
N HIS A 902 20.47 -22.45 -37.97
CA HIS A 902 19.62 -21.26 -37.99
C HIS A 902 18.24 -21.53 -37.35
N ALA A 903 17.58 -22.62 -37.74
CA ALA A 903 16.29 -23.00 -37.16
C ALA A 903 16.38 -23.19 -35.63
N TYR A 904 17.40 -23.91 -35.15
CA TYR A 904 17.62 -24.12 -33.72
C TYR A 904 17.79 -22.79 -32.98
N THR A 905 18.64 -21.91 -33.50
CA THR A 905 18.92 -20.62 -32.87
C THR A 905 17.70 -19.72 -32.84
N THR A 906 16.96 -19.63 -33.96
CA THR A 906 15.74 -18.83 -34.06
C THR A 906 14.66 -19.30 -33.09
N LEU A 907 14.42 -20.62 -33.02
CA LEU A 907 13.43 -21.20 -32.11
C LEU A 907 13.83 -21.02 -30.64
N ARG A 908 15.11 -21.19 -30.31
CA ARG A 908 15.62 -20.99 -28.96
C ARG A 908 15.53 -19.53 -28.53
N ASP A 909 15.90 -18.60 -29.41
CA ASP A 909 15.84 -17.16 -29.16
C ASP A 909 14.38 -16.70 -28.97
N ALA A 910 13.44 -17.29 -29.71
CA ALA A 910 12.01 -17.06 -29.49
C ALA A 910 11.55 -17.50 -28.09
N LEU A 911 12.08 -18.61 -27.54
CA LEU A 911 11.78 -19.02 -26.16
C LEU A 911 12.29 -18.03 -25.12
N HIS A 912 13.46 -17.41 -25.34
CA HIS A 912 13.98 -16.35 -24.45
C HIS A 912 13.07 -15.12 -24.47
N HIS A 913 12.64 -14.70 -25.67
CA HIS A 913 11.70 -13.60 -25.80
C HIS A 913 10.35 -13.89 -25.13
N LEU A 914 9.80 -15.09 -25.32
CA LEU A 914 8.57 -15.51 -24.65
C LEU A 914 8.73 -15.54 -23.12
N ALA A 915 9.90 -15.98 -22.62
CA ALA A 915 10.21 -15.97 -21.19
C ALA A 915 10.24 -14.53 -20.64
N LEU A 916 10.87 -13.58 -21.34
CA LEU A 916 10.85 -12.16 -20.98
C LEU A 916 9.42 -11.60 -20.92
N GLN A 917 8.51 -12.11 -21.76
CA GLN A 917 7.09 -11.73 -21.78
C GLN A 917 6.19 -12.56 -20.85
N GLU A 918 6.75 -13.52 -20.10
CA GLU A 918 6.00 -14.51 -19.31
C GLU A 918 4.90 -15.23 -20.10
N LEU A 919 5.14 -15.44 -21.39
CA LEU A 919 4.25 -16.18 -22.27
C LEU A 919 4.65 -17.66 -22.30
N PRO A 920 3.69 -18.59 -22.50
CA PRO A 920 4.01 -20.00 -22.66
C PRO A 920 4.86 -20.22 -23.91
N GLY A 921 5.67 -21.29 -23.92
CA GLY A 921 6.55 -21.68 -25.03
C GLY A 921 5.84 -22.18 -26.31
N ASN A 922 4.61 -21.74 -26.54
CA ASN A 922 3.82 -22.06 -27.72
C ASN A 922 3.33 -20.79 -28.43
N VAL A 923 3.26 -20.83 -29.75
CA VAL A 923 2.92 -19.69 -30.62
C VAL A 923 1.78 -20.07 -31.57
N GLY A 924 1.34 -19.13 -32.41
CA GLY A 924 0.32 -19.40 -33.42
C GLY A 924 0.82 -20.44 -34.43
N GLN A 925 -0.08 -21.27 -34.96
CA GLN A 925 0.27 -22.35 -35.89
C GLN A 925 0.98 -21.86 -37.17
N GLU A 926 0.82 -20.60 -37.57
CA GLU A 926 1.45 -20.01 -38.75
C GLU A 926 2.88 -19.49 -38.49
N SER A 927 3.34 -19.50 -37.24
CA SER A 927 4.70 -19.08 -36.89
C SER A 927 5.74 -20.14 -37.26
N PHE A 928 6.93 -19.68 -37.63
CA PHE A 928 8.13 -20.49 -37.92
C PHE A 928 7.94 -21.60 -38.96
N THR A 929 7.07 -21.40 -39.96
CA THR A 929 6.75 -22.42 -40.96
C THR A 929 7.99 -22.87 -41.74
N GLN A 930 8.84 -21.94 -42.15
CA GLN A 930 10.08 -22.26 -42.89
C GLN A 930 11.05 -23.11 -42.06
N GLU A 931 11.28 -22.73 -40.80
CA GLU A 931 12.14 -23.47 -39.88
C GLU A 931 11.57 -24.86 -39.60
N ARG A 932 10.26 -24.96 -39.37
CA ARG A 932 9.57 -26.23 -39.09
C ARG A 932 9.61 -27.19 -40.27
N ASP A 933 9.39 -26.68 -41.48
CA ASP A 933 9.43 -27.48 -42.70
C ASP A 933 10.85 -27.99 -42.96
N GLN A 934 11.87 -27.15 -42.74
CA GLN A 934 13.27 -27.54 -42.84
C GLN A 934 13.63 -28.64 -41.84
N VAL A 935 13.28 -28.47 -40.56
CA VAL A 935 13.55 -29.47 -39.52
C VAL A 935 12.78 -30.76 -39.80
N SER A 936 11.54 -30.67 -40.27
CA SER A 936 10.72 -31.83 -40.64
C SER A 936 11.29 -32.58 -41.86
N ALA A 937 11.83 -31.87 -42.84
CA ALA A 937 12.51 -32.48 -43.99
C ALA A 937 13.78 -33.23 -43.56
N SER A 938 14.60 -32.64 -42.69
CA SER A 938 15.77 -33.30 -42.11
C SER A 938 15.37 -34.50 -41.24
N TRP A 939 14.30 -34.38 -40.45
CA TRP A 939 13.75 -35.50 -39.68
C TRP A 939 13.37 -36.67 -40.60
N GLN A 940 12.68 -36.38 -41.70
CA GLN A 940 12.29 -37.38 -42.70
C GLN A 940 13.51 -38.05 -43.35
N LYS A 941 14.53 -37.27 -43.72
CA LYS A 941 15.79 -37.75 -44.32
C LYS A 941 16.54 -38.70 -43.38
N TRP A 942 16.72 -38.32 -42.12
CA TRP A 942 17.64 -39.02 -41.21
C TRP A 942 17.00 -40.11 -40.36
N LEU A 943 15.73 -39.97 -40.00
CA LEU A 943 15.06 -40.87 -39.04
C LEU A 943 13.87 -41.65 -39.61
N VAL A 944 13.43 -41.37 -40.83
CA VAL A 944 12.29 -42.09 -41.45
C VAL A 944 12.70 -42.84 -42.71
N GLN A 945 13.50 -42.25 -43.58
CA GLN A 945 14.03 -42.93 -44.77
C GLN A 945 15.11 -43.96 -44.37
N PRO A 946 15.14 -45.15 -45.02
CA PRO A 946 16.11 -46.21 -44.73
C PRO A 946 17.54 -45.85 -45.11
#